data_AF-A0A939MGE6-F1
#
_entry.id   AF-A0A939MGE6-F1
#
_cell.length_a   1.000
_cell.length_b   1.000
_cell.length_c   1.000
_cell.angle_alpha   90.00
_cell.angle_beta   90.00
_cell.angle_gamma   90.00
#
_symmetry.space_group_name_H-M   'P 1'
#
loop_
_entity.id
_entity.type
_entity.pdbx_description
1 polymer ?
#
loop_
_entity_poly.entity_id
_entity_poly.type
_entity_poly.pdbx_seq_one_letter_code
_entity_poly.pdbx_strand_id
1 'polypeptide(L)'
;MTITRLPSTEEGKRPSGHACGNICRPPEFSRNVDVSGLVDAQSGLIDRAIFTDRTLYEQELARVFATSWLFLGHVAQLEKPGDFFTTYMGEDPVIVTKDKDGRIRAYLNSCRHRGARVLRADYGKTRNFTCTYHGWSWDLGGELISVPNENGYANADFDRDDWGLIEVAQLDVVYDLIFATWNPEAPDLDEQLGNMKYYMEAFLGRDPAGTTIVGGITKWVLKGNWKLAAEQFGTDWYHVNMSHASALMVMSPTGKGPKESIANTPGRQYSDERGNGTGFPTHPKSRFDAQPVHEYYDYDELRERLGAARVEGPLTTGHATVFPNFSYLPVNGSIRVWHPKGVDEMEIWSWTVLDKSMPENVREAQRLYNLRTFGPSGIFEQDDGENWSEVQSISHGWRTNTIPLNYQMGLGSERHDGVYPGETSELYSDAAGRKFYSRWAELMNTPAWHEREQRPPGDAAATSAPAPVGAPVQTGASVQTNAAAPATANRPAPRNEASTNTAIEAVIKAAVEAGIKAAVGAGLGVAAEPAVAPAEEAVAPAKKAEARDDDPAALAAGIDAGTLAAAPLRSRPEEIEPGSGIPAPPASAPPAAPAPRDAPGPGAGIVVARRGDVADGEGIRIDASVLGTVDHVALFREGEAYYAVDDTCTHEVASLSEGWVEGGCVECPLHAAKFDLRDGSAQAMPATVGIRTHEVSVDGDDIAITPNPVRLVGQPPAAAHNAEDFGAEDPGAEDPEPTGHESTAAEPIVAPSAPRDPNALDSILIVGAGLAGYNAAVQLRADGFAGAVTIVDGETASYDRPPLSKSLFDADFSLEALAFADEAALAEQRIAARFGSPVVSLDAEGGSVRLADGTELSAGKVLLATGGRARPLDIPGATLPGVQALTSFNEAEALRRAVSPGARVAVIGGGLIGAELASALSRAGAEVTLVVRREPPLEHAIGELLATHLHAQHGEQGIRVVVGDTVEFAQADGALAVRLADGSAVAADRIVVSVGFAPNAELALAAGLEVADGVLVDRSHRTSAERVYAAGDVAQFRGEDGRPLPRAEHWEAAQLGGQDAARGMLGLEIPARGAGWFWSDRHGCHLEAVGRLSGPGEVVVREGGAHPAVLLVEDGVLQGAAAIDDTNLVRAARRLIDQRIPVSAADLADPAISLRSLLKAKR
;
A
#
# COMPACT_ATOMS: atom_id res chain seq x y z
N MET A 1 27.09 -13.87 -31.91
CA MET A 1 26.35 -12.95 -31.02
C MET A 1 27.38 -12.25 -30.16
N THR A 2 27.36 -10.92 -30.18
CA THR A 2 28.50 -10.11 -29.72
C THR A 2 27.99 -9.14 -28.67
N ILE A 3 28.58 -9.16 -27.48
CA ILE A 3 28.35 -8.09 -26.51
C ILE A 3 28.97 -6.82 -27.09
N THR A 4 28.16 -5.77 -27.18
CA THR A 4 28.63 -4.48 -27.65
C THR A 4 29.10 -3.70 -26.43
N ARG A 5 30.42 -3.75 -26.18
CA ARG A 5 31.04 -2.88 -25.19
C ARG A 5 30.85 -1.44 -25.60
N LEU A 6 30.27 -0.63 -24.72
CA LEU A 6 30.06 0.79 -25.00
C LEU A 6 31.26 1.61 -24.52
N PRO A 7 31.56 2.78 -25.09
CA PRO A 7 32.79 3.51 -24.78
C PRO A 7 32.95 3.95 -23.31
N SER A 8 31.91 3.83 -22.48
CA SER A 8 31.97 3.92 -21.02
C SER A 8 32.85 2.84 -20.37
N THR A 9 33.13 1.71 -21.06
CA THR A 9 33.93 0.60 -20.52
C THR A 9 35.40 0.59 -20.94
N GLU A 10 35.76 1.17 -22.09
CA GLU A 10 37.11 0.97 -22.65
C GLU A 10 38.19 1.90 -22.09
N GLU A 11 37.85 3.11 -21.65
CA GLU A 11 38.82 4.05 -21.07
C GLU A 11 38.15 4.92 -20.02
N GLY A 12 37.65 4.27 -18.96
CA GLY A 12 37.24 4.96 -17.75
C GLY A 12 38.41 5.77 -17.18
N LYS A 13 38.41 7.09 -17.42
CA LYS A 13 38.89 8.04 -16.42
C LYS A 13 38.13 7.66 -15.15
N ARG A 14 38.79 6.94 -14.24
CA ARG A 14 38.31 6.74 -12.86
C ARG A 14 37.77 8.08 -12.37
N PRO A 15 36.63 8.13 -11.65
CA PRO A 15 36.09 9.39 -11.13
C PRO A 15 37.21 10.23 -10.52
N SER A 16 37.62 11.27 -11.24
CA SER A 16 38.77 12.08 -10.86
C SER A 16 38.32 12.94 -9.70
N GLY A 17 38.79 12.62 -8.50
CA GLY A 17 38.31 13.29 -7.29
C GLY A 17 36.83 13.05 -7.06
N HIS A 18 36.48 11.96 -6.36
CA HIS A 18 35.42 12.17 -5.38
C HIS A 18 35.92 13.26 -4.43
N ALA A 19 35.18 14.36 -4.30
CA ALA A 19 35.42 15.39 -3.30
C ALA A 19 35.16 14.87 -1.86
N CYS A 20 35.90 13.85 -1.45
CA CYS A 20 36.06 13.48 -0.06
C CYS A 20 37.10 14.42 0.55
N GLY A 21 36.60 15.49 1.18
CA GLY A 21 37.36 16.19 2.22
C GLY A 21 37.58 15.26 3.43
N ASN A 22 37.73 15.81 4.62
CA ASN A 22 37.96 15.01 5.84
C ASN A 22 36.73 14.19 6.34
N ILE A 23 35.77 13.89 5.45
CA ILE A 23 34.58 13.08 5.74
C ILE A 23 34.96 11.60 5.62
N CYS A 24 34.87 10.88 6.73
CA CYS A 24 34.93 9.42 6.78
C CYS A 24 33.60 8.91 7.35
N ARG A 25 33.00 7.86 6.74
CA ARG A 25 31.84 7.20 7.35
C ARG A 25 32.28 6.47 8.63
N PRO A 26 31.56 6.60 9.76
CA PRO A 26 31.86 5.84 10.96
C PRO A 26 31.64 4.33 10.73
N PRO A 27 32.48 3.42 11.30
CA PRO A 27 32.38 1.98 11.05
C PRO A 27 31.04 1.33 11.41
N GLU A 28 30.28 1.93 12.34
CA GLU A 28 28.95 1.48 12.74
C GLU A 28 27.91 1.53 11.59
N PHE A 29 28.12 2.38 10.56
CA PHE A 29 27.32 2.41 9.33
C PHE A 29 27.73 1.32 8.32
N SER A 30 28.63 0.41 8.69
CA SER A 30 29.09 -0.71 7.86
C SER A 30 29.07 -2.03 8.65
N ARG A 31 28.09 -2.15 9.57
CA ARG A 31 27.86 -3.37 10.35
C ARG A 31 27.35 -4.48 9.42
N ASN A 32 28.19 -5.50 9.24
CA ASN A 32 27.87 -6.69 8.47
C ASN A 32 27.58 -7.88 9.40
N VAL A 33 26.71 -8.77 8.95
CA VAL A 33 26.33 -10.05 9.57
C VAL A 33 26.97 -11.19 8.78
N ASP A 34 27.48 -12.21 9.49
CA ASP A 34 27.91 -13.48 8.90
C ASP A 34 26.67 -14.33 8.62
N VAL A 35 26.47 -14.68 7.34
CA VAL A 35 25.31 -15.46 6.88
C VAL A 35 25.63 -16.94 6.62
N SER A 36 26.84 -17.42 6.93
CA SER A 36 27.21 -18.83 6.71
C SER A 36 26.34 -19.85 7.45
N GLY A 37 25.60 -19.42 8.49
CA GLY A 37 24.62 -20.25 9.19
C GLY A 37 23.21 -20.27 8.58
N LEU A 38 22.92 -19.43 7.59
CA LEU A 38 21.57 -19.22 7.04
C LEU A 38 21.29 -19.99 5.73
N VAL A 39 22.33 -20.55 5.10
CA VAL A 39 22.22 -21.27 3.83
C VAL A 39 23.05 -22.56 3.91
N ASP A 40 22.37 -23.71 3.98
CA ASP A 40 22.98 -25.03 3.81
C ASP A 40 22.56 -25.62 2.47
N ALA A 41 23.28 -25.23 1.42
CA ALA A 41 23.06 -25.77 0.08
C ALA A 41 23.51 -27.23 -0.09
N GLN A 42 24.25 -27.82 0.86
CA GLN A 42 24.66 -29.23 0.80
C GLN A 42 23.56 -30.16 1.33
N SER A 43 22.88 -29.75 2.40
CA SER A 43 21.71 -30.47 2.93
C SER A 43 20.40 -30.02 2.30
N GLY A 44 20.37 -28.88 1.61
CA GLY A 44 19.17 -28.29 1.00
C GLY A 44 18.25 -27.62 2.03
N LEU A 45 18.80 -26.76 2.88
CA LEU A 45 18.05 -26.00 3.90
C LEU A 45 18.38 -24.51 3.83
N ILE A 46 17.35 -23.65 3.89
CA ILE A 46 17.47 -22.19 3.84
C ILE A 46 16.75 -21.58 5.04
N ASP A 47 17.41 -20.69 5.79
CA ASP A 47 16.79 -20.01 6.93
C ASP A 47 15.86 -18.87 6.47
N ARG A 48 14.71 -18.70 7.15
CA ARG A 48 13.70 -17.69 6.76
C ARG A 48 14.10 -16.26 7.10
N ALA A 49 15.06 -16.05 8.01
CA ALA A 49 15.54 -14.71 8.36
C ALA A 49 16.08 -13.91 7.17
N ILE A 50 16.52 -14.56 6.09
CA ILE A 50 16.99 -13.89 4.87
C ILE A 50 15.90 -13.03 4.20
N PHE A 51 14.61 -13.33 4.43
CA PHE A 51 13.50 -12.57 3.86
C PHE A 51 13.02 -11.43 4.77
N THR A 52 13.32 -11.48 6.07
CA THR A 52 12.70 -10.61 7.10
C THR A 52 13.68 -9.72 7.87
N ASP A 53 14.99 -9.97 7.82
CA ASP A 53 15.96 -9.17 8.60
C ASP A 53 16.42 -7.91 7.85
N ARG A 54 16.22 -6.76 8.48
CA ARG A 54 16.57 -5.43 7.96
C ARG A 54 18.09 -5.23 7.80
N THR A 55 18.91 -5.81 8.67
CA THR A 55 20.38 -5.72 8.59
C THR A 55 20.89 -6.51 7.38
N LEU A 56 20.34 -7.69 7.13
CA LEU A 56 20.64 -8.48 5.94
C LEU A 56 20.24 -7.71 4.68
N TYR A 57 19.06 -7.09 4.66
CA TYR A 57 18.62 -6.26 3.53
C TYR A 57 19.58 -5.10 3.22
N GLU A 58 20.04 -4.35 4.22
CA GLU A 58 20.98 -3.25 4.02
C GLU A 58 22.35 -3.74 3.51
N GLN A 59 22.78 -4.93 3.95
CA GLN A 59 23.97 -5.61 3.45
C GLN A 59 23.77 -6.19 2.04
N GLU A 60 22.56 -6.59 1.63
CA GLU A 60 22.24 -6.98 0.25
C GLU A 60 22.41 -5.81 -0.73
N LEU A 61 21.93 -4.61 -0.37
CA LEU A 61 22.13 -3.42 -1.21
C LEU A 61 23.62 -3.17 -1.46
N ALA A 62 24.44 -3.25 -0.40
CA ALA A 62 25.89 -3.05 -0.50
C ALA A 62 26.65 -4.20 -1.20
N ARG A 63 26.32 -5.47 -0.90
CA ARG A 63 27.14 -6.63 -1.32
C ARG A 63 26.56 -7.45 -2.46
N VAL A 64 25.25 -7.39 -2.72
CA VAL A 64 24.59 -8.09 -3.83
C VAL A 64 24.31 -7.12 -4.98
N PHE A 65 23.52 -6.06 -4.74
CA PHE A 65 23.10 -5.14 -5.80
C PHE A 65 24.27 -4.30 -6.33
N ALA A 66 25.12 -3.77 -5.45
CA ALA A 66 26.25 -2.97 -5.90
C ALA A 66 27.32 -3.79 -6.65
N THR A 67 27.54 -5.06 -6.27
CA THR A 67 28.59 -5.92 -6.88
C THR A 67 28.19 -6.55 -8.21
N SER A 68 26.89 -6.73 -8.44
CA SER A 68 26.35 -7.49 -9.58
C SER A 68 26.17 -6.65 -10.83
N TRP A 69 26.05 -7.33 -11.98
CA TRP A 69 25.52 -6.74 -13.21
C TRP A 69 23.98 -6.72 -13.13
N LEU A 70 23.39 -5.55 -13.32
CA LEU A 70 21.94 -5.31 -13.22
C LEU A 70 21.40 -4.86 -14.58
N PHE A 71 20.23 -5.39 -14.96
CA PHE A 71 19.52 -4.94 -16.17
C PHE A 71 18.94 -3.53 -15.95
N LEU A 72 19.12 -2.65 -16.93
CA LEU A 72 18.62 -1.28 -16.87
C LEU A 72 17.44 -1.02 -17.81
N GLY A 73 17.44 -1.59 -19.01
CA GLY A 73 16.42 -1.34 -20.04
C GLY A 73 16.84 -1.84 -21.43
N HIS A 74 16.07 -1.51 -22.46
CA HIS A 74 16.26 -1.97 -23.83
C HIS A 74 16.71 -0.81 -24.76
N VAL A 75 17.66 -1.04 -25.68
CA VAL A 75 18.26 0.04 -26.51
C VAL A 75 17.24 0.78 -27.40
N ALA A 76 16.12 0.15 -27.73
CA ALA A 76 14.99 0.77 -28.44
C ALA A 76 14.36 1.97 -27.69
N GLN A 77 14.60 2.11 -26.37
CA GLN A 77 14.19 3.30 -25.59
C GLN A 77 15.06 4.54 -25.88
N LEU A 78 16.14 4.40 -26.65
CA LEU A 78 17.19 5.41 -26.85
C LEU A 78 17.50 5.59 -28.35
N GLU A 79 16.55 6.15 -29.10
CA GLU A 79 16.70 6.36 -30.53
C GLU A 79 17.73 7.47 -30.84
N LYS A 80 17.56 8.65 -30.23
CA LYS A 80 18.23 9.91 -30.60
C LYS A 80 19.06 10.46 -29.44
N PRO A 81 20.11 11.25 -29.70
CA PRO A 81 20.83 11.98 -28.66
C PRO A 81 19.90 12.83 -27.79
N GLY A 82 20.13 12.78 -26.49
CA GLY A 82 19.31 13.43 -25.46
C GLY A 82 18.09 12.64 -25.00
N ASP A 83 17.76 11.53 -25.67
CA ASP A 83 16.71 10.63 -25.17
C ASP A 83 17.19 9.97 -23.87
N PHE A 84 16.28 9.77 -22.92
CA PHE A 84 16.58 9.18 -21.62
C PHE A 84 15.39 8.38 -21.08
N PHE A 85 15.69 7.48 -20.14
CA PHE A 85 14.73 6.93 -19.19
C PHE A 85 15.38 6.82 -17.81
N THR A 86 14.57 6.70 -16.76
CA THR A 86 15.05 6.47 -15.39
C THR A 86 14.70 5.07 -14.92
N THR A 87 15.58 4.45 -14.13
CA THR A 87 15.47 3.11 -13.55
C THR A 87 16.09 3.08 -12.15
N TYR A 88 16.28 1.91 -11.55
CA TYR A 88 16.98 1.74 -10.27
C TYR A 88 18.06 0.65 -10.33
N MET A 89 19.14 0.81 -9.57
CA MET A 89 20.16 -0.21 -9.32
C MET A 89 20.17 -0.52 -7.82
N GLY A 90 19.47 -1.59 -7.41
CA GLY A 90 19.03 -1.71 -6.01
C GLY A 90 17.98 -0.64 -5.71
N GLU A 91 18.19 0.15 -4.66
CA GLU A 91 17.37 1.34 -4.36
C GLU A 91 17.90 2.63 -5.01
N ASP A 92 19.13 2.65 -5.52
CA ASP A 92 19.73 3.86 -6.11
C ASP A 92 19.04 4.24 -7.43
N PRO A 93 18.47 5.46 -7.57
CA PRO A 93 17.82 5.87 -8.80
C PRO A 93 18.87 6.20 -9.87
N VAL A 94 18.66 5.74 -11.10
CA VAL A 94 19.60 5.84 -12.22
C VAL A 94 18.95 6.52 -13.42
N ILE A 95 19.67 7.41 -14.09
CA ILE A 95 19.36 7.93 -15.43
C ILE A 95 20.08 7.05 -16.44
N VAL A 96 19.41 6.57 -17.47
CA VAL A 96 20.04 6.00 -18.67
C VAL A 96 19.75 6.92 -19.84
N THR A 97 20.77 7.30 -20.60
CA THR A 97 20.65 8.31 -21.66
C THR A 97 21.53 7.99 -22.86
N LYS A 98 21.23 8.61 -24.00
CA LYS A 98 22.09 8.62 -25.19
C LYS A 98 22.75 9.99 -25.35
N ASP A 99 24.08 10.04 -25.34
CA ASP A 99 24.82 11.29 -25.46
C ASP A 99 24.85 11.84 -26.90
N LYS A 100 25.46 13.02 -27.05
CA LYS A 100 25.63 13.74 -28.33
C LYS A 100 26.41 12.95 -29.40
N ASP A 101 27.27 12.04 -28.96
CA ASP A 101 28.10 11.18 -29.80
C ASP A 101 27.42 9.83 -30.09
N GLY A 102 26.19 9.64 -29.59
CA GLY A 102 25.36 8.45 -29.80
C GLY A 102 25.62 7.31 -28.81
N ARG A 103 26.45 7.52 -27.79
CA ARG A 103 26.82 6.52 -26.78
C ARG A 103 25.72 6.41 -25.72
N ILE A 104 25.41 5.19 -25.28
CA ILE A 104 24.51 4.99 -24.13
C ILE A 104 25.34 5.06 -22.85
N ARG A 105 24.83 5.78 -21.86
CA ARG A 105 25.46 6.03 -20.56
C ARG A 105 24.44 5.89 -19.43
N ALA A 106 24.92 5.62 -18.22
CA ALA A 106 24.06 5.57 -17.04
C ALA A 106 24.68 6.28 -15.84
N TYR A 107 23.88 7.07 -15.12
CA TYR A 107 24.32 7.93 -14.02
C TYR A 107 23.43 7.78 -12.78
N LEU A 108 23.99 7.94 -11.59
CA LEU A 108 23.22 8.16 -10.37
C LEU A 108 22.36 9.43 -10.53
N ASN A 109 21.05 9.28 -10.39
CA ASN A 109 20.05 10.33 -10.55
C ASN A 109 19.95 11.19 -9.27
N SER A 110 21.07 11.74 -8.83
CA SER A 110 21.18 12.52 -7.60
C SER A 110 22.04 13.77 -7.80
N CYS A 111 21.47 14.93 -7.49
CA CYS A 111 22.15 16.22 -7.58
C CYS A 111 23.34 16.25 -6.60
N ARG A 112 24.56 16.41 -7.12
CA ARG A 112 25.80 16.38 -6.33
C ARG A 112 25.91 17.49 -5.27
N HIS A 113 25.06 18.53 -5.34
CA HIS A 113 24.99 19.61 -4.33
C HIS A 113 24.15 19.24 -3.09
N ARG A 114 22.92 18.72 -3.25
CA ARG A 114 22.00 18.44 -2.11
C ARG A 114 21.13 17.17 -2.28
N GLY A 115 21.55 16.21 -3.09
CA GLY A 115 20.92 14.90 -3.22
C GLY A 115 19.59 14.85 -4.00
N ALA A 116 18.97 15.99 -4.31
CA ALA A 116 17.70 16.04 -5.02
C ALA A 116 17.74 15.31 -6.37
N ARG A 117 16.72 14.49 -6.67
CA ARG A 117 16.60 13.75 -7.93
C ARG A 117 16.63 14.72 -9.13
N VAL A 118 17.50 14.47 -10.10
CA VAL A 118 17.78 15.40 -11.22
C VAL A 118 16.73 15.27 -12.32
N LEU A 119 16.40 14.03 -12.70
CA LEU A 119 15.29 13.72 -13.60
C LEU A 119 14.16 13.02 -12.83
N ARG A 120 12.97 13.63 -12.83
CA ARG A 120 11.76 13.10 -12.20
C ARG A 120 10.80 12.40 -13.16
N ALA A 121 10.95 12.65 -14.47
CA ALA A 121 10.17 11.97 -15.50
C ALA A 121 10.76 10.58 -15.78
N ASP A 122 9.89 9.59 -15.98
CA ASP A 122 10.28 8.20 -16.25
C ASP A 122 11.08 8.05 -17.56
N TYR A 123 10.76 8.86 -18.56
CA TYR A 123 11.45 8.93 -19.84
C TYR A 123 11.20 10.28 -20.51
N GLY A 124 11.98 10.58 -21.54
CA GLY A 124 11.79 11.78 -22.34
C GLY A 124 13.03 12.13 -23.15
N LYS A 125 13.16 13.42 -23.46
CA LYS A 125 14.30 13.96 -24.20
C LYS A 125 14.76 15.27 -23.56
N THR A 126 16.07 15.43 -23.36
CA THR A 126 16.67 16.66 -22.86
C THR A 126 17.96 17.03 -23.59
N ARG A 127 18.46 18.25 -23.37
CA ARG A 127 19.77 18.73 -23.83
C ARG A 127 20.82 18.78 -22.71
N ASN A 128 20.37 18.79 -21.45
CA ASN A 128 21.18 18.79 -20.24
C ASN A 128 20.36 18.23 -19.06
N PHE A 129 21.00 17.84 -17.98
CA PHE A 129 20.36 17.43 -16.74
C PHE A 129 20.42 18.59 -15.75
N THR A 130 19.30 19.26 -15.48
CA THR A 130 19.26 20.42 -14.58
C THR A 130 18.46 20.08 -13.31
N CYS A 131 19.09 20.22 -12.15
CA CYS A 131 18.43 20.00 -10.86
C CYS A 131 17.36 21.07 -10.61
N THR A 132 16.10 20.64 -10.45
CA THR A 132 14.95 21.55 -10.26
C THR A 132 14.97 22.33 -8.94
N TYR A 133 15.80 21.94 -7.97
CA TYR A 133 15.87 22.63 -6.67
C TYR A 133 16.77 23.87 -6.73
N HIS A 134 18.01 23.71 -7.20
CA HIS A 134 19.03 24.76 -7.14
C HIS A 134 19.68 25.07 -8.50
N GLY A 135 19.20 24.53 -9.62
CA GLY A 135 19.68 24.90 -10.96
C GLY A 135 21.12 24.50 -11.30
N TRP A 136 21.72 23.57 -10.57
CA TRP A 136 22.97 22.91 -11.01
C TRP A 136 22.67 22.08 -12.26
N SER A 137 23.49 22.24 -13.31
CA SER A 137 23.27 21.58 -14.61
C SER A 137 24.48 20.81 -15.10
N TRP A 138 24.25 19.59 -15.56
CA TRP A 138 25.24 18.72 -16.21
C TRP A 138 24.91 18.52 -17.68
N ASP A 139 25.91 18.35 -18.55
CA ASP A 139 25.67 17.97 -19.95
C ASP A 139 25.28 16.48 -20.09
N LEU A 140 25.03 16.02 -21.32
CA LEU A 140 24.68 14.60 -21.56
C LEU A 140 25.84 13.62 -21.33
N GLY A 141 27.08 14.13 -21.18
CA GLY A 141 28.25 13.38 -20.72
C GLY A 141 28.43 13.40 -19.20
N GLY A 142 27.54 14.06 -18.44
CA GLY A 142 27.58 14.12 -16.98
C GLY A 142 28.55 15.17 -16.42
N GLU A 143 29.17 15.99 -17.27
CA GLU A 143 30.10 17.06 -16.86
C GLU A 143 29.32 18.27 -16.32
N LEU A 144 29.80 18.89 -15.23
CA LEU A 144 29.12 20.03 -14.58
C LEU A 144 29.32 21.33 -15.37
N ILE A 145 28.30 21.72 -16.15
CA ILE A 145 28.35 22.88 -17.04
C ILE A 145 27.82 24.18 -16.42
N SER A 146 26.98 24.12 -15.38
CA SER A 146 26.41 25.30 -14.73
C SER A 146 26.31 25.16 -13.21
N VAL A 147 26.84 26.17 -12.51
CA VAL A 147 26.68 26.36 -11.06
C VAL A 147 26.12 27.77 -10.83
N PRO A 148 24.86 27.93 -10.39
CA PRO A 148 24.32 29.25 -10.09
C PRO A 148 25.05 29.90 -8.91
N ASN A 149 25.29 31.21 -9.03
CA ASN A 149 26.08 32.01 -8.10
C ASN A 149 27.52 31.49 -7.88
N GLU A 150 28.16 30.90 -8.90
CA GLU A 150 29.50 30.32 -8.83
C GLU A 150 30.57 31.23 -8.19
N ASN A 151 30.52 32.54 -8.41
CA ASN A 151 31.43 33.50 -7.77
C ASN A 151 31.42 33.44 -6.23
N GLY A 152 30.37 32.89 -5.60
CA GLY A 152 30.31 32.61 -4.17
C GLY A 152 31.29 31.53 -3.69
N TYR A 153 31.79 30.68 -4.59
CA TYR A 153 32.79 29.65 -4.29
C TYR A 153 34.24 30.15 -4.44
N ALA A 154 34.46 31.42 -4.81
CA ALA A 154 35.80 31.97 -5.13
C ALA A 154 36.83 32.00 -3.97
N ASN A 155 36.43 31.65 -2.74
CA ASN A 155 37.32 31.49 -1.57
C ASN A 155 37.53 30.03 -1.16
N ALA A 156 37.01 29.07 -1.92
CA ALA A 156 37.18 27.63 -1.71
C ALA A 156 38.02 27.02 -2.84
N ASP A 157 38.71 25.92 -2.56
CA ASP A 157 39.31 25.05 -3.58
C ASP A 157 38.19 24.26 -4.30
N PHE A 158 37.32 24.97 -5.02
CA PHE A 158 36.20 24.41 -5.77
C PHE A 158 36.58 24.25 -7.24
N ASP A 159 36.81 23.02 -7.67
CA ASP A 159 36.91 22.63 -9.07
C ASP A 159 35.60 22.01 -9.53
N ARG A 160 35.09 22.35 -10.71
CA ARG A 160 33.86 21.75 -11.26
C ARG A 160 34.04 20.28 -11.63
N ASP A 161 35.26 19.89 -11.99
CA ASP A 161 35.58 18.55 -12.49
C ASP A 161 35.34 17.47 -11.41
N ASP A 162 35.40 17.82 -10.11
CA ASP A 162 35.09 16.93 -8.97
C ASP A 162 33.57 16.66 -8.77
N TRP A 163 32.70 17.43 -9.43
CA TRP A 163 31.25 17.45 -9.17
C TRP A 163 30.37 17.06 -10.37
N GLY A 164 30.93 16.31 -11.32
CA GLY A 164 30.15 15.60 -12.34
C GLY A 164 29.15 14.60 -11.74
N LEU A 165 28.16 14.18 -12.53
CA LEU A 165 27.28 13.06 -12.15
C LEU A 165 28.09 11.77 -12.01
N ILE A 166 27.73 10.90 -11.07
CA ILE A 166 28.40 9.62 -10.89
C ILE A 166 27.93 8.65 -11.98
N GLU A 167 28.77 8.40 -12.97
CA GLU A 167 28.55 7.35 -13.99
C GLU A 167 28.72 5.96 -13.36
N VAL A 168 28.00 4.96 -13.87
CA VAL A 168 28.18 3.55 -13.49
C VAL A 168 29.59 3.07 -13.87
N ALA A 169 30.13 2.09 -13.13
CA ALA A 169 31.53 1.68 -13.30
C ALA A 169 31.77 0.88 -14.60
N GLN A 170 30.81 0.05 -15.00
CA GLN A 170 30.81 -0.65 -16.30
C GLN A 170 29.38 -0.71 -16.86
N LEU A 171 29.24 -0.70 -18.19
CA LEU A 171 27.95 -0.77 -18.90
C LEU A 171 28.13 -1.45 -20.26
N ASP A 172 27.41 -2.55 -20.49
CA ASP A 172 27.49 -3.38 -21.70
C ASP A 172 26.09 -3.66 -22.28
N VAL A 173 26.03 -3.96 -23.58
CA VAL A 173 24.79 -4.34 -24.27
C VAL A 173 24.88 -5.76 -24.83
N VAL A 174 23.88 -6.58 -24.52
CA VAL A 174 23.74 -7.96 -25.00
C VAL A 174 22.30 -8.19 -25.46
N TYR A 175 22.10 -8.70 -26.68
CA TYR A 175 20.77 -8.91 -27.28
C TYR A 175 19.81 -7.70 -27.16
N ASP A 176 20.29 -6.50 -27.51
CA ASP A 176 19.54 -5.23 -27.39
C ASP A 176 19.13 -4.85 -25.93
N LEU A 177 19.56 -5.61 -24.91
CA LEU A 177 19.41 -5.34 -23.48
C LEU A 177 20.64 -4.62 -22.91
N ILE A 178 20.40 -3.59 -22.09
CA ILE A 178 21.44 -2.79 -21.42
C ILE A 178 21.63 -3.31 -19.99
N PHE A 179 22.88 -3.61 -19.62
CA PHE A 179 23.26 -3.98 -18.26
C PHE A 179 24.37 -3.05 -17.74
N ALA A 180 24.42 -2.83 -16.43
CA ALA A 180 25.49 -2.07 -15.78
C ALA A 180 25.83 -2.60 -14.39
N THR A 181 26.97 -2.18 -13.84
CA THR A 181 27.37 -2.46 -12.46
C THR A 181 28.07 -1.26 -11.82
N TRP A 182 27.95 -1.12 -10.49
CA TRP A 182 28.73 -0.15 -9.71
C TRP A 182 30.15 -0.64 -9.43
N ASN A 183 30.45 -1.92 -9.69
CA ASN A 183 31.72 -2.55 -9.35
C ASN A 183 32.76 -2.43 -10.48
N PRO A 184 33.84 -1.63 -10.31
CA PRO A 184 34.90 -1.52 -11.30
C PRO A 184 35.79 -2.78 -11.37
N GLU A 185 35.70 -3.67 -10.38
CA GLU A 185 36.41 -4.95 -10.33
C GLU A 185 35.54 -6.13 -10.82
N ALA A 186 34.32 -5.88 -11.32
CA ALA A 186 33.47 -6.94 -11.85
C ALA A 186 34.10 -7.59 -13.11
N PRO A 187 33.95 -8.92 -13.29
CA PRO A 187 34.22 -9.55 -14.58
C PRO A 187 33.37 -8.94 -15.69
N ASP A 188 33.86 -9.00 -16.92
CA ASP A 188 33.12 -8.56 -18.10
C ASP A 188 31.75 -9.27 -18.19
N LEU A 189 30.73 -8.61 -18.75
CA LEU A 189 29.37 -9.16 -18.83
C LEU A 189 29.32 -10.54 -19.53
N ASP A 190 30.23 -10.80 -20.47
CA ASP A 190 30.33 -12.10 -21.16
C ASP A 190 30.67 -13.25 -20.19
N GLU A 191 31.61 -13.00 -19.28
CA GLU A 191 32.05 -13.94 -18.26
C GLU A 191 31.02 -14.07 -17.13
N GLN A 192 30.31 -12.98 -16.80
CA GLN A 192 29.22 -13.00 -15.80
C GLN A 192 27.98 -13.77 -16.30
N LEU A 193 27.66 -13.71 -17.59
CA LEU A 193 26.54 -14.49 -18.13
C LEU A 193 26.94 -15.94 -18.41
N GLY A 194 28.18 -16.20 -18.86
CA GLY A 194 28.68 -17.56 -19.07
C GLY A 194 27.75 -18.42 -19.94
N ASN A 195 27.36 -19.60 -19.43
CA ASN A 195 26.43 -20.50 -20.13
C ASN A 195 24.99 -19.96 -20.18
N MET A 196 24.59 -19.03 -19.31
CA MET A 196 23.25 -18.42 -19.32
C MET A 196 22.93 -17.75 -20.66
N LYS A 197 23.96 -17.28 -21.39
CA LYS A 197 23.84 -16.75 -22.76
C LYS A 197 23.14 -17.71 -23.73
N TYR A 198 23.33 -19.03 -23.59
CA TYR A 198 22.70 -20.04 -24.44
C TYR A 198 21.17 -20.07 -24.25
N TYR A 199 20.71 -19.84 -23.02
CA TYR A 199 19.30 -19.84 -22.65
C TYR A 199 18.64 -18.51 -22.98
N MET A 200 19.37 -17.39 -22.82
CA MET A 200 18.93 -16.07 -23.28
C MET A 200 18.79 -16.03 -24.82
N GLU A 201 19.73 -16.66 -25.54
CA GLU A 201 19.71 -16.79 -27.01
C GLU A 201 18.46 -17.49 -27.54
N ALA A 202 17.94 -18.49 -26.82
CA ALA A 202 16.72 -19.19 -27.21
C ALA A 202 15.51 -18.24 -27.31
N PHE A 203 15.48 -17.20 -26.47
CA PHE A 203 14.43 -16.19 -26.42
C PHE A 203 14.73 -14.99 -27.32
N LEU A 204 15.90 -14.38 -27.14
CA LEU A 204 16.24 -13.08 -27.73
C LEU A 204 16.90 -13.22 -29.12
N GLY A 205 17.30 -14.43 -29.51
CA GLY A 205 17.84 -14.77 -30.83
C GLY A 205 16.80 -15.22 -31.85
N ARG A 206 15.50 -15.04 -31.57
CA ARG A 206 14.39 -15.50 -32.43
C ARG A 206 14.27 -14.77 -33.78
N ASP A 207 14.85 -13.59 -33.89
CA ASP A 207 14.77 -12.74 -35.08
C ASP A 207 16.18 -12.29 -35.52
N PRO A 208 16.58 -12.47 -36.79
CA PRO A 208 17.85 -11.94 -37.29
C PRO A 208 17.96 -10.41 -37.20
N ALA A 209 16.84 -9.68 -37.14
CA ALA A 209 16.80 -8.24 -36.89
C ALA A 209 16.95 -7.86 -35.41
N GLY A 210 16.81 -8.81 -34.47
CA GLY A 210 16.82 -8.59 -33.02
C GLY A 210 15.46 -8.20 -32.45
N THR A 211 15.46 -7.73 -31.19
CA THR A 211 14.24 -7.47 -30.42
C THR A 211 13.88 -5.99 -30.32
N THR A 212 12.62 -5.70 -30.07
CA THR A 212 12.13 -4.40 -29.62
C THR A 212 11.20 -4.62 -28.44
N ILE A 213 10.80 -3.54 -27.77
CA ILE A 213 9.78 -3.59 -26.71
C ILE A 213 8.50 -2.89 -27.17
N VAL A 214 7.38 -3.22 -26.54
CA VAL A 214 6.19 -2.37 -26.52
C VAL A 214 6.54 -1.07 -25.77
N GLY A 215 5.99 0.06 -26.22
CA GLY A 215 6.28 1.36 -25.61
C GLY A 215 5.80 1.48 -24.16
N GLY A 216 6.66 2.02 -23.29
CA GLY A 216 6.42 2.18 -21.86
C GLY A 216 7.08 1.09 -21.01
N ILE A 217 6.76 1.08 -19.71
CA ILE A 217 7.13 0.06 -18.73
C ILE A 217 5.88 -0.18 -17.89
N THR A 218 5.47 -1.43 -17.71
CA THR A 218 4.38 -1.75 -16.78
C THR A 218 4.99 -1.87 -15.39
N LYS A 219 4.52 -1.06 -14.44
CA LYS A 219 5.06 -0.98 -13.08
C LYS A 219 3.95 -1.22 -12.05
N TRP A 220 4.24 -2.02 -11.02
CA TRP A 220 3.37 -2.20 -9.86
C TRP A 220 4.19 -2.54 -8.62
N VAL A 221 3.57 -2.44 -7.45
CA VAL A 221 4.20 -2.76 -6.15
C VAL A 221 3.56 -4.01 -5.59
N LEU A 222 4.35 -4.86 -4.95
CA LEU A 222 3.89 -6.08 -4.29
C LEU A 222 4.56 -6.24 -2.92
N LYS A 223 3.77 -6.70 -1.93
CA LYS A 223 4.25 -7.01 -0.58
C LYS A 223 5.02 -8.33 -0.64
N GLY A 224 6.32 -8.30 -0.40
CA GLY A 224 7.18 -9.47 -0.50
C GLY A 224 8.64 -9.10 -0.69
N ASN A 225 9.54 -9.90 -0.14
CA ASN A 225 10.96 -9.72 -0.38
C ASN A 225 11.31 -10.06 -1.84
N TRP A 226 12.13 -9.21 -2.47
CA TRP A 226 12.55 -9.34 -3.89
C TRP A 226 13.08 -10.73 -4.26
N LYS A 227 13.69 -11.45 -3.30
CA LYS A 227 14.25 -12.80 -3.51
C LYS A 227 13.19 -13.84 -3.89
N LEU A 228 11.95 -13.70 -3.40
CA LEU A 228 10.88 -14.69 -3.62
C LEU A 228 10.55 -14.83 -5.11
N ALA A 229 10.27 -13.71 -5.78
CA ALA A 229 9.97 -13.69 -7.22
C ALA A 229 11.22 -13.98 -8.08
N ALA A 230 12.38 -13.44 -7.69
CA ALA A 230 13.63 -13.66 -8.40
C ALA A 230 14.06 -15.13 -8.39
N GLU A 231 13.94 -15.80 -7.25
CA GLU A 231 14.26 -17.22 -7.13
C GLU A 231 13.24 -18.09 -7.87
N GLN A 232 11.93 -17.92 -7.65
CA GLN A 232 10.89 -18.71 -8.35
C GLN A 232 11.10 -18.73 -9.87
N PHE A 233 11.35 -17.57 -10.49
CA PHE A 233 11.60 -17.49 -11.92
C PHE A 233 12.89 -18.20 -12.38
N GLY A 234 13.86 -18.44 -11.49
CA GLY A 234 15.05 -19.24 -11.78
C GLY A 234 14.86 -20.76 -11.56
N THR A 235 13.82 -21.18 -10.83
CA THR A 235 13.77 -22.51 -10.19
C THR A 235 12.49 -23.29 -10.46
N ASP A 236 11.37 -22.86 -9.89
CA ASP A 236 10.17 -23.67 -9.70
C ASP A 236 9.33 -23.77 -10.99
N TRP A 237 9.15 -24.99 -11.51
CA TRP A 237 8.16 -25.31 -12.54
C TRP A 237 6.98 -26.17 -12.03
N TYR A 238 7.03 -26.64 -10.78
CA TYR A 238 6.00 -27.55 -10.24
C TYR A 238 4.78 -26.79 -9.71
N HIS A 239 4.94 -25.57 -9.17
CA HIS A 239 3.82 -24.71 -8.74
C HIS A 239 2.81 -24.47 -9.86
N VAL A 240 3.23 -24.45 -11.12
CA VAL A 240 2.37 -24.23 -12.30
C VAL A 240 1.15 -25.16 -12.35
N ASN A 241 1.28 -26.41 -11.87
CA ASN A 241 0.16 -27.36 -11.85
C ASN A 241 -0.78 -27.18 -10.63
N MET A 242 -0.34 -26.42 -9.63
CA MET A 242 -1.02 -26.24 -8.34
C MET A 242 -1.58 -24.83 -8.19
N SER A 243 -0.74 -23.80 -8.19
CA SER A 243 -1.13 -22.39 -8.06
C SER A 243 -2.03 -21.97 -9.22
N HIS A 244 -1.60 -22.22 -10.46
CA HIS A 244 -2.36 -21.85 -11.66
C HIS A 244 -3.42 -22.87 -12.07
N ALA A 245 -3.83 -23.80 -11.19
CA ALA A 245 -4.81 -24.84 -11.51
C ALA A 245 -6.13 -24.26 -12.06
N SER A 246 -6.62 -23.18 -11.44
CA SER A 246 -7.80 -22.40 -11.84
C SER A 246 -7.63 -21.77 -13.22
N ALA A 247 -6.53 -21.05 -13.43
CA ALA A 247 -6.19 -20.39 -14.69
C ALA A 247 -6.05 -21.38 -15.85
N LEU A 248 -5.35 -22.50 -15.62
CA LEU A 248 -5.20 -23.58 -16.59
C LEU A 248 -6.53 -24.25 -16.94
N MET A 249 -7.48 -24.37 -16.00
CA MET A 249 -8.84 -24.84 -16.30
C MET A 249 -9.59 -23.88 -17.23
N VAL A 250 -9.56 -22.58 -16.92
CA VAL A 250 -10.23 -21.54 -17.72
C VAL A 250 -9.61 -21.41 -19.12
N MET A 251 -8.30 -21.63 -19.24
CA MET A 251 -7.57 -21.56 -20.52
C MET A 251 -7.59 -22.88 -21.31
N SER A 252 -8.08 -23.99 -20.75
CA SER A 252 -8.11 -25.31 -21.40
C SER A 252 -9.22 -25.40 -22.46
N PRO A 253 -8.90 -25.59 -23.75
CA PRO A 253 -9.92 -25.76 -24.81
C PRO A 253 -10.80 -27.01 -24.65
N THR A 254 -10.45 -27.90 -23.71
CA THR A 254 -11.12 -29.18 -23.47
C THR A 254 -11.90 -29.23 -22.15
N GLY A 255 -11.84 -28.17 -21.33
CA GLY A 255 -12.48 -28.14 -20.01
C GLY A 255 -11.95 -29.17 -18.99
N LYS A 256 -10.86 -29.87 -19.31
CA LYS A 256 -10.22 -30.84 -18.41
C LYS A 256 -9.34 -30.12 -17.40
N GLY A 257 -9.51 -30.47 -16.12
CA GLY A 257 -8.69 -29.96 -15.03
C GLY A 257 -7.26 -30.51 -15.00
N PRO A 258 -6.43 -30.01 -14.05
CA PRO A 258 -5.10 -30.55 -13.80
C PRO A 258 -5.18 -32.05 -13.47
N LYS A 259 -4.08 -32.77 -13.69
CA LYS A 259 -4.01 -34.19 -13.30
C LYS A 259 -4.05 -34.29 -11.77
N GLU A 260 -4.66 -35.36 -11.25
CA GLU A 260 -4.72 -35.68 -9.80
C GLU A 260 -3.34 -35.89 -9.14
N SER A 261 -2.25 -35.90 -9.92
CA SER A 261 -0.88 -35.94 -9.43
C SER A 261 0.08 -35.20 -10.37
N ILE A 262 1.13 -34.61 -9.81
CA ILE A 262 2.24 -34.02 -10.56
C ILE A 262 3.02 -35.16 -11.22
N ALA A 263 2.68 -35.45 -12.47
CA ALA A 263 3.37 -36.45 -13.27
C ALA A 263 4.75 -35.93 -13.72
N ASN A 264 5.76 -36.80 -13.68
CA ASN A 264 7.11 -36.50 -14.16
C ASN A 264 7.04 -36.00 -15.62
N THR A 265 7.41 -34.73 -15.82
CA THR A 265 7.31 -34.05 -17.11
C THR A 265 8.71 -33.96 -17.72
N PRO A 266 8.92 -34.45 -18.95
CA PRO A 266 10.21 -34.36 -19.62
C PRO A 266 10.71 -32.91 -19.66
N GLY A 267 11.93 -32.66 -19.17
CA GLY A 267 12.47 -31.32 -19.00
C GLY A 267 13.79 -31.29 -18.24
N ARG A 268 14.31 -30.08 -18.05
CA ARG A 268 15.52 -29.80 -17.27
C ARG A 268 15.34 -28.51 -16.48
N GLN A 269 16.11 -28.39 -15.41
CA GLN A 269 16.44 -27.12 -14.79
C GLN A 269 17.96 -26.93 -14.93
N TYR A 270 18.39 -25.75 -15.37
CA TYR A 270 19.80 -25.33 -15.44
C TYR A 270 20.14 -24.48 -14.23
N SER A 271 21.39 -24.58 -13.77
CA SER A 271 21.95 -23.67 -12.78
C SER A 271 23.46 -23.49 -12.93
N ASP A 272 24.01 -22.39 -12.39
CA ASP A 272 25.46 -22.19 -12.28
C ASP A 272 25.89 -21.51 -10.96
N GLU A 273 27.20 -21.53 -10.68
CA GLU A 273 27.78 -20.91 -9.48
C GLU A 273 27.67 -19.38 -9.43
N ARG A 274 27.15 -18.73 -10.48
CA ARG A 274 26.88 -17.28 -10.50
C ARG A 274 25.44 -16.98 -10.07
N GLY A 275 24.67 -17.99 -9.67
CA GLY A 275 23.29 -17.88 -9.21
C GLY A 275 22.26 -17.80 -10.33
N ASN A 276 22.66 -17.99 -11.60
CA ASN A 276 21.70 -18.00 -12.71
C ASN A 276 20.90 -19.31 -12.71
N GLY A 277 19.63 -19.24 -13.11
CA GLY A 277 18.74 -20.40 -13.14
C GLY A 277 17.70 -20.32 -14.27
N THR A 278 17.29 -21.48 -14.79
CA THR A 278 16.11 -21.60 -15.66
C THR A 278 15.51 -23.00 -15.61
N GLY A 279 14.19 -23.09 -15.44
CA GLY A 279 13.43 -24.33 -15.59
C GLY A 279 12.71 -24.37 -16.95
N PHE A 280 12.67 -25.54 -17.59
CA PHE A 280 11.94 -25.75 -18.85
C PHE A 280 11.54 -27.22 -19.09
N PRO A 281 10.25 -27.55 -19.28
CA PRO A 281 9.85 -28.80 -19.88
C PRO A 281 10.19 -28.79 -21.38
N THR A 282 10.32 -29.98 -21.97
CA THR A 282 10.56 -30.14 -23.41
C THR A 282 9.26 -30.34 -24.17
N HIS A 283 8.96 -29.48 -25.15
CA HIS A 283 7.82 -29.57 -26.04
C HIS A 283 8.14 -29.02 -27.45
N PRO A 284 7.67 -29.64 -28.56
CA PRO A 284 8.05 -29.23 -29.92
C PRO A 284 7.52 -27.86 -30.39
N LYS A 285 6.61 -27.23 -29.65
CA LYS A 285 6.01 -25.90 -29.93
C LYS A 285 5.59 -25.23 -28.62
N SER A 286 5.32 -23.93 -28.63
CA SER A 286 4.71 -23.27 -27.46
C SER A 286 3.33 -23.87 -27.17
N ARG A 287 2.90 -23.76 -25.92
CA ARG A 287 1.52 -24.05 -25.48
C ARG A 287 0.85 -22.84 -24.82
N PHE A 288 1.58 -21.75 -24.62
CA PHE A 288 1.15 -20.57 -23.86
C PHE A 288 1.46 -19.30 -24.64
N ASP A 289 0.97 -19.24 -25.88
CA ASP A 289 1.01 -18.06 -26.74
C ASP A 289 -0.39 -17.76 -27.33
N ALA A 290 -0.59 -16.53 -27.79
CA ALA A 290 -1.79 -16.18 -28.54
C ALA A 290 -1.74 -16.83 -29.94
N GLN A 291 -2.89 -17.26 -30.47
CA GLN A 291 -2.96 -17.94 -31.77
C GLN A 291 -2.24 -17.20 -32.91
N PRO A 292 -2.32 -15.86 -33.09
CA PRO A 292 -1.56 -15.17 -34.13
C PRO A 292 -0.03 -15.22 -33.95
N VAL A 293 0.45 -15.33 -32.71
CA VAL A 293 1.87 -15.54 -32.38
C VAL A 293 2.28 -16.98 -32.71
N HIS A 294 1.44 -17.94 -32.33
CA HIS A 294 1.67 -19.36 -32.61
C HIS A 294 1.73 -19.66 -34.12
N GLU A 295 0.87 -19.00 -34.90
CA GLU A 295 0.82 -19.12 -36.37
C GLU A 295 1.93 -18.34 -37.08
N TYR A 296 2.52 -17.34 -36.44
CA TYR A 296 3.63 -16.56 -36.97
C TYR A 296 4.97 -17.31 -36.94
N TYR A 297 5.23 -18.11 -35.90
CA TYR A 297 6.51 -18.81 -35.76
C TYR A 297 6.59 -20.10 -36.60
N ASP A 298 7.49 -20.11 -37.59
CA ASP A 298 7.96 -21.34 -38.19
C ASP A 298 8.97 -22.04 -37.24
N TYR A 299 8.47 -22.99 -36.47
CA TYR A 299 9.29 -23.75 -35.52
C TYR A 299 10.39 -24.58 -36.18
N ASP A 300 10.29 -24.94 -37.46
CA ASP A 300 11.32 -25.70 -38.14
C ASP A 300 12.46 -24.78 -38.63
N GLU A 301 12.15 -23.57 -39.11
CA GLU A 301 13.15 -22.51 -39.33
C GLU A 301 13.87 -22.14 -38.00
N LEU A 302 13.11 -22.01 -36.91
CA LEU A 302 13.68 -21.76 -35.58
C LEU A 302 14.64 -22.91 -35.17
N ARG A 303 14.32 -24.18 -35.46
CA ARG A 303 15.19 -25.34 -35.19
C ARG A 303 16.47 -25.31 -36.03
N GLU A 304 16.36 -24.97 -37.32
CA GLU A 304 17.53 -24.88 -38.20
C GLU A 304 18.50 -23.79 -37.73
N ARG A 305 17.99 -22.65 -37.24
CA ARG A 305 18.82 -21.52 -36.79
C ARG A 305 19.34 -21.64 -35.36
N LEU A 306 18.47 -22.00 -34.39
CA LEU A 306 18.81 -22.02 -32.95
C LEU A 306 19.17 -23.42 -32.42
N GLY A 307 18.93 -24.47 -33.21
CA GLY A 307 19.08 -25.86 -32.79
C GLY A 307 17.87 -26.35 -31.98
N ALA A 308 17.50 -27.62 -32.19
CA ALA A 308 16.30 -28.21 -31.58
C ALA A 308 16.27 -28.10 -30.05
N ALA A 309 17.39 -28.27 -29.35
CA ALA A 309 17.43 -28.18 -27.89
C ALA A 309 17.05 -26.80 -27.34
N ARG A 310 17.43 -25.69 -28.00
CA ARG A 310 17.01 -24.33 -27.59
C ARG A 310 15.52 -24.12 -27.84
N VAL A 311 15.03 -24.55 -29.00
CA VAL A 311 13.64 -24.37 -29.42
C VAL A 311 12.72 -25.18 -28.53
N GLU A 312 12.96 -26.48 -28.40
CA GLU A 312 12.03 -27.41 -27.76
C GLU A 312 12.05 -27.37 -26.23
N GLY A 313 12.92 -26.59 -25.60
CA GLY A 313 12.96 -26.44 -24.15
C GLY A 313 12.90 -24.97 -23.71
N PRO A 314 14.05 -24.28 -23.59
CA PRO A 314 14.11 -22.92 -23.04
C PRO A 314 13.20 -21.91 -23.75
N LEU A 315 13.02 -22.01 -25.06
CA LEU A 315 12.14 -21.11 -25.81
C LEU A 315 10.65 -21.39 -25.57
N THR A 316 10.19 -22.63 -25.79
CA THR A 316 8.75 -22.92 -25.85
C THR A 316 8.03 -22.85 -24.52
N THR A 317 8.76 -23.03 -23.42
CA THR A 317 8.16 -23.30 -22.10
C THR A 317 9.06 -22.92 -20.94
N GLY A 318 10.19 -22.24 -21.18
CA GLY A 318 11.11 -21.85 -20.11
C GLY A 318 10.65 -20.66 -19.28
N HIS A 319 11.24 -20.55 -18.11
CA HIS A 319 11.30 -19.36 -17.25
C HIS A 319 12.73 -19.23 -16.72
N ALA A 320 13.21 -18.02 -16.49
CA ALA A 320 14.62 -17.79 -16.17
C ALA A 320 14.85 -16.59 -15.26
N THR A 321 15.93 -16.65 -14.46
CA THR A 321 16.52 -15.51 -13.75
C THR A 321 18.02 -15.44 -14.00
N VAL A 322 18.49 -14.27 -14.41
CA VAL A 322 19.90 -13.85 -14.31
C VAL A 322 20.08 -13.18 -12.96
N PHE A 323 21.03 -13.66 -12.16
CA PHE A 323 21.24 -13.19 -10.80
C PHE A 323 21.66 -11.69 -10.79
N PRO A 324 21.13 -10.85 -9.88
CA PRO A 324 20.23 -11.20 -8.78
C PRO A 324 18.74 -11.18 -9.16
N ASN A 325 18.28 -10.20 -9.93
CA ASN A 325 16.85 -9.84 -9.98
C ASN A 325 16.28 -9.58 -11.39
N PHE A 326 16.98 -10.00 -12.45
CA PHE A 326 16.49 -9.88 -13.83
C PHE A 326 15.90 -11.21 -14.30
N SER A 327 14.58 -11.27 -14.49
CA SER A 327 13.89 -12.48 -14.92
C SER A 327 13.28 -12.34 -16.30
N TYR A 328 13.11 -13.44 -17.01
CA TYR A 328 12.47 -13.45 -18.31
C TYR A 328 11.68 -14.72 -18.58
N LEU A 329 10.63 -14.58 -19.40
CA LEU A 329 9.64 -15.61 -19.67
C LEU A 329 9.42 -15.72 -21.19
N PRO A 330 10.22 -16.55 -21.90
CA PRO A 330 10.24 -16.58 -23.36
C PRO A 330 8.90 -16.92 -24.01
N VAL A 331 8.12 -17.79 -23.35
CA VAL A 331 6.82 -18.26 -23.80
C VAL A 331 5.77 -17.14 -23.86
N ASN A 332 5.82 -16.21 -22.90
CA ASN A 332 4.94 -15.06 -22.82
C ASN A 332 5.54 -13.79 -23.46
N GLY A 333 6.83 -13.81 -23.80
CA GLY A 333 7.54 -12.66 -24.35
C GLY A 333 7.71 -11.52 -23.36
N SER A 334 7.98 -11.78 -22.08
CA SER A 334 8.29 -10.72 -21.09
C SER A 334 9.70 -10.79 -20.54
N ILE A 335 10.26 -9.62 -20.22
CA ILE A 335 11.40 -9.44 -19.31
C ILE A 335 10.95 -8.61 -18.11
N ARG A 336 11.58 -8.84 -16.96
CA ARG A 336 11.19 -8.28 -15.66
C ARG A 336 12.37 -7.90 -14.79
N VAL A 337 12.17 -6.92 -13.92
CA VAL A 337 13.06 -6.61 -12.80
C VAL A 337 12.26 -6.54 -11.50
N TRP A 338 12.76 -7.24 -10.48
CA TRP A 338 12.23 -7.19 -9.11
C TRP A 338 13.06 -6.15 -8.33
N HIS A 339 12.64 -4.88 -8.33
CA HIS A 339 13.36 -3.84 -7.61
C HIS A 339 13.07 -3.93 -6.11
N PRO A 340 14.09 -4.02 -5.25
CA PRO A 340 13.87 -4.05 -3.81
C PRO A 340 13.39 -2.66 -3.31
N LYS A 341 12.43 -2.62 -2.39
CA LYS A 341 11.86 -1.40 -1.77
C LYS A 341 11.76 -1.55 -0.25
N GLY A 342 12.78 -2.13 0.34
CA GLY A 342 12.79 -2.58 1.73
C GLY A 342 12.68 -4.10 1.85
N VAL A 343 12.47 -4.53 3.09
CA VAL A 343 12.42 -5.96 3.46
C VAL A 343 11.16 -6.64 2.94
N ASP A 344 10.03 -5.91 3.00
CA ASP A 344 8.67 -6.42 2.83
C ASP A 344 7.98 -5.94 1.54
N GLU A 345 8.71 -5.27 0.65
CA GLU A 345 8.16 -4.68 -0.56
C GLU A 345 9.13 -4.77 -1.74
N MET A 346 8.57 -5.03 -2.93
CA MET A 346 9.27 -4.91 -4.21
C MET A 346 8.43 -4.13 -5.23
N GLU A 347 9.10 -3.34 -6.06
CA GLU A 347 8.51 -2.68 -7.23
C GLU A 347 8.87 -3.50 -8.48
N ILE A 348 7.85 -3.99 -9.18
CA ILE A 348 7.98 -4.93 -10.29
C ILE A 348 7.89 -4.14 -11.59
N TRP A 349 8.94 -4.20 -12.41
CA TRP A 349 8.99 -3.54 -13.72
C TRP A 349 8.97 -4.61 -14.81
N SER A 350 8.01 -4.54 -15.73
CA SER A 350 7.81 -5.53 -16.80
C SER A 350 7.72 -4.88 -18.18
N TRP A 351 8.34 -5.52 -19.15
CA TRP A 351 8.29 -5.14 -20.57
C TRP A 351 7.84 -6.33 -21.41
N THR A 352 6.93 -6.09 -22.36
CA THR A 352 6.68 -7.04 -23.45
C THR A 352 7.76 -6.89 -24.52
N VAL A 353 8.51 -7.96 -24.77
CA VAL A 353 9.53 -8.08 -25.82
C VAL A 353 8.89 -8.65 -27.08
N LEU A 354 9.16 -8.00 -28.20
CA LEU A 354 8.68 -8.35 -29.53
C LEU A 354 9.87 -8.55 -30.47
N ASP A 355 9.74 -9.44 -31.43
CA ASP A 355 10.70 -9.58 -32.53
C ASP A 355 10.53 -8.38 -33.49
N LYS A 356 11.60 -7.80 -34.07
CA LYS A 356 11.52 -6.61 -34.97
C LYS A 356 10.85 -6.89 -36.32
N SER A 357 10.79 -8.14 -36.76
CA SER A 357 10.12 -8.59 -37.99
C SER A 357 8.62 -8.88 -37.83
N MET A 358 8.10 -8.95 -36.59
CA MET A 358 6.67 -9.20 -36.36
C MET A 358 5.78 -8.14 -37.03
N PRO A 359 4.73 -8.56 -37.77
CA PRO A 359 3.71 -7.65 -38.27
C PRO A 359 2.80 -7.18 -37.13
N GLU A 360 2.16 -6.02 -37.31
CA GLU A 360 1.45 -5.31 -36.24
C GLU A 360 0.36 -6.15 -35.55
N ASN A 361 -0.38 -6.98 -36.30
CA ASN A 361 -1.41 -7.85 -35.74
C ASN A 361 -0.84 -8.94 -34.80
N VAL A 362 0.42 -9.35 -35.01
CA VAL A 362 1.11 -10.31 -34.14
C VAL A 362 1.72 -9.60 -32.94
N ARG A 363 2.24 -8.38 -33.12
CA ARG A 363 2.71 -7.52 -32.01
C ARG A 363 1.61 -7.27 -30.99
N GLU A 364 0.44 -6.87 -31.48
CA GLU A 364 -0.73 -6.60 -30.64
C GLU A 364 -1.24 -7.87 -29.96
N ALA A 365 -1.26 -9.00 -30.66
CA ALA A 365 -1.60 -10.29 -30.05
C ALA A 365 -0.63 -10.68 -28.91
N GLN A 366 0.68 -10.50 -29.10
CA GLN A 366 1.68 -10.73 -28.04
C GLN A 366 1.48 -9.78 -26.86
N ARG A 367 1.26 -8.48 -27.12
CA ARG A 367 1.03 -7.45 -26.08
C ARG A 367 -0.20 -7.75 -25.24
N LEU A 368 -1.33 -8.07 -25.87
CA LEU A 368 -2.58 -8.39 -25.18
C LEU A 368 -2.48 -9.71 -24.41
N TYR A 369 -1.79 -10.71 -24.96
CA TYR A 369 -1.54 -11.97 -24.25
C TYR A 369 -0.71 -11.73 -22.99
N ASN A 370 0.39 -10.97 -23.13
CA ASN A 370 1.29 -10.61 -22.04
C ASN A 370 0.56 -9.91 -20.88
N LEU A 371 -0.27 -8.91 -21.21
CA LEU A 371 -1.10 -8.19 -20.25
C LEU A 371 -2.12 -9.11 -19.54
N ARG A 372 -2.78 -10.00 -20.30
CA ARG A 372 -3.79 -10.93 -19.77
C ARG A 372 -3.22 -11.98 -18.82
N THR A 373 -1.99 -12.44 -19.05
CA THR A 373 -1.39 -13.51 -18.25
C THR A 373 -0.55 -13.01 -17.09
N PHE A 374 0.24 -11.96 -17.32
CA PHE A 374 1.45 -11.65 -16.53
C PHE A 374 1.71 -10.12 -16.45
N GLY A 375 0.64 -9.32 -16.58
CA GLY A 375 0.61 -7.93 -16.13
C GLY A 375 0.06 -7.80 -14.70
N PRO A 376 -0.10 -6.58 -14.17
CA PRO A 376 -0.56 -6.34 -12.79
C PRO A 376 -1.98 -6.84 -12.49
N SER A 377 -2.78 -7.12 -13.52
CA SER A 377 -4.09 -7.79 -13.44
C SER A 377 -4.10 -9.13 -14.21
N GLY A 378 -2.92 -9.71 -14.42
CA GLY A 378 -2.73 -10.93 -15.20
C GLY A 378 -3.09 -12.18 -14.42
N ILE A 379 -3.74 -13.15 -15.06
CA ILE A 379 -4.32 -14.30 -14.36
C ILE A 379 -3.30 -15.15 -13.59
N PHE A 380 -2.08 -15.30 -14.10
CA PHE A 380 -1.02 -16.02 -13.40
C PHE A 380 -0.26 -15.13 -12.41
N GLU A 381 -0.13 -13.83 -12.71
CA GLU A 381 0.51 -12.86 -11.81
C GLU A 381 -0.18 -12.76 -10.45
N GLN A 382 -1.51 -12.83 -10.43
CA GLN A 382 -2.27 -12.78 -9.17
C GLN A 382 -2.03 -14.04 -8.32
N ASP A 383 -2.01 -15.22 -8.94
CA ASP A 383 -1.70 -16.47 -8.23
C ASP A 383 -0.27 -16.43 -7.65
N ASP A 384 0.71 -16.01 -8.43
CA ASP A 384 2.12 -15.90 -8.01
C ASP A 384 2.30 -14.85 -6.90
N GLY A 385 1.71 -13.67 -7.10
CA GLY A 385 1.82 -12.53 -6.19
C GLY A 385 1.21 -12.79 -4.82
N GLU A 386 0.08 -13.49 -4.75
CA GLU A 386 -0.54 -13.91 -3.50
C GLU A 386 0.36 -14.91 -2.74
N ASN A 387 0.94 -15.89 -3.45
CA ASN A 387 1.88 -16.85 -2.85
C ASN A 387 3.13 -16.16 -2.27
N TRP A 388 3.72 -15.19 -2.98
CA TRP A 388 4.86 -14.42 -2.46
C TRP A 388 4.48 -13.56 -1.24
N SER A 389 3.31 -12.93 -1.28
CA SER A 389 2.80 -12.09 -0.19
C SER A 389 2.57 -12.89 1.08
N GLU A 390 1.94 -14.06 0.97
CA GLU A 390 1.70 -14.94 2.12
C GLU A 390 3.00 -15.56 2.65
N VAL A 391 3.93 -15.99 1.78
CA VAL A 391 5.25 -16.48 2.21
C VAL A 391 6.02 -15.42 3.00
N GLN A 392 5.97 -14.15 2.58
CA GLN A 392 6.56 -13.05 3.34
C GLN A 392 5.85 -12.85 4.69
N SER A 393 4.52 -12.72 4.66
CA SER A 393 3.65 -12.51 5.83
C SER A 393 3.92 -13.53 6.94
N ILE A 394 3.87 -14.83 6.63
CA ILE A 394 4.09 -15.90 7.62
C ILE A 394 5.54 -15.99 8.09
N SER A 395 6.51 -15.51 7.30
CA SER A 395 7.94 -15.59 7.66
C SER A 395 8.33 -14.67 8.81
N HIS A 396 7.54 -13.62 9.10
CA HIS A 396 7.71 -12.77 10.29
C HIS A 396 7.33 -13.42 11.61
N GLY A 397 6.49 -14.46 11.59
CA GLY A 397 6.05 -15.12 12.81
C GLY A 397 7.23 -15.71 13.59
N TRP A 398 7.35 -15.40 14.88
CA TRP A 398 8.50 -15.82 15.70
C TRP A 398 8.80 -17.32 15.57
N ARG A 399 7.76 -18.17 15.55
CA ARG A 399 7.96 -19.62 15.44
C ARG A 399 8.33 -20.06 14.03
N THR A 400 7.66 -19.52 13.01
CA THR A 400 7.92 -19.83 11.60
C THR A 400 9.33 -19.38 11.19
N ASN A 401 9.75 -18.18 11.58
CA ASN A 401 11.09 -17.64 11.32
C ASN A 401 12.21 -18.56 11.84
N THR A 402 12.05 -19.17 13.03
CA THR A 402 13.04 -20.08 13.65
C THR A 402 13.13 -21.49 13.03
N ILE A 403 12.49 -21.73 11.89
CA ILE A 403 12.44 -23.04 11.22
C ILE A 403 12.97 -22.84 9.78
N PRO A 404 13.89 -23.69 9.29
CA PRO A 404 14.35 -23.59 7.90
C PRO A 404 13.26 -24.03 6.90
N LEU A 405 13.41 -23.56 5.66
CA LEU A 405 12.72 -24.04 4.47
C LEU A 405 13.46 -25.26 3.91
N ASN A 406 12.71 -26.13 3.22
CA ASN A 406 13.23 -27.32 2.55
C ASN A 406 13.48 -27.00 1.07
N TYR A 407 14.74 -27.15 0.65
CA TYR A 407 15.22 -27.00 -0.73
C TYR A 407 15.95 -28.29 -1.16
N GLN A 408 15.42 -29.46 -0.76
CA GLN A 408 16.08 -30.76 -0.97
C GLN A 408 15.68 -31.46 -2.27
N MET A 409 14.74 -30.93 -3.05
CA MET A 409 14.21 -31.60 -4.23
C MET A 409 15.25 -31.69 -5.34
N GLY A 410 15.36 -32.89 -5.92
CA GLY A 410 16.34 -33.21 -6.95
C GLY A 410 17.82 -33.11 -6.50
N LEU A 411 18.10 -33.08 -5.19
CA LEU A 411 19.46 -33.13 -4.65
C LEU A 411 20.17 -34.42 -5.09
N GLY A 412 21.31 -34.29 -5.75
CA GLY A 412 22.06 -35.39 -6.36
C GLY A 412 21.58 -35.78 -7.76
N SER A 413 20.71 -34.99 -8.39
CA SER A 413 20.33 -35.15 -9.81
C SER A 413 21.13 -34.26 -10.75
N GLU A 414 21.89 -33.30 -10.20
CA GLU A 414 22.77 -32.37 -10.90
C GLU A 414 23.83 -33.10 -11.74
N ARG A 415 23.96 -32.71 -13.01
CA ARG A 415 24.85 -33.34 -13.99
C ARG A 415 25.06 -32.47 -15.23
N HIS A 416 26.15 -32.77 -15.96
CA HIS A 416 26.25 -32.43 -17.37
C HIS A 416 25.52 -33.50 -18.21
N ASP A 417 24.38 -33.17 -18.81
CA ASP A 417 23.58 -34.13 -19.59
C ASP A 417 24.02 -34.27 -21.06
N GLY A 418 24.95 -33.43 -21.51
CA GLY A 418 25.53 -33.45 -22.85
C GLY A 418 24.64 -32.85 -23.94
N VAL A 419 23.45 -32.35 -23.60
CA VAL A 419 22.52 -31.68 -24.50
C VAL A 419 22.53 -30.17 -24.25
N TYR A 420 22.47 -29.77 -22.99
CA TYR A 420 22.45 -28.36 -22.58
C TYR A 420 23.80 -27.96 -21.94
N PRO A 421 24.31 -26.73 -22.19
CA PRO A 421 25.60 -26.31 -21.68
C PRO A 421 25.53 -25.90 -20.21
N GLY A 422 26.46 -26.43 -19.40
CA GLY A 422 26.51 -26.20 -17.95
C GLY A 422 25.91 -27.36 -17.16
N GLU A 423 25.56 -27.10 -15.89
CA GLU A 423 25.00 -28.10 -14.99
C GLU A 423 23.47 -28.08 -15.05
N THR A 424 22.86 -29.26 -15.07
CA THR A 424 21.41 -29.44 -15.16
C THR A 424 20.92 -30.51 -14.19
N SER A 425 19.71 -30.34 -13.66
CA SER A 425 18.98 -31.30 -12.82
C SER A 425 17.72 -31.80 -13.54
N GLU A 426 16.93 -32.67 -12.88
CA GLU A 426 15.55 -32.90 -13.36
C GLU A 426 14.71 -31.62 -13.26
N LEU A 427 13.67 -31.50 -14.10
CA LEU A 427 12.79 -30.32 -14.14
C LEU A 427 12.21 -29.93 -12.79
N TYR A 428 11.77 -30.92 -12.01
CA TYR A 428 11.30 -30.71 -10.64
C TYR A 428 12.46 -30.88 -9.68
N SER A 429 13.13 -29.77 -9.37
CA SER A 429 14.28 -29.70 -8.47
C SER A 429 14.40 -28.29 -7.89
N ASP A 430 15.12 -28.15 -6.78
CA ASP A 430 15.51 -26.86 -6.21
C ASP A 430 17.00 -26.55 -6.46
N ALA A 431 17.64 -27.23 -7.42
CA ALA A 431 19.09 -27.08 -7.68
C ALA A 431 19.48 -25.64 -8.00
N ALA A 432 18.71 -24.99 -8.88
CA ALA A 432 18.89 -23.57 -9.17
C ALA A 432 18.68 -22.67 -7.94
N GLY A 433 17.77 -23.02 -7.02
CA GLY A 433 17.53 -22.27 -5.78
C GLY A 433 18.70 -22.42 -4.81
N ARG A 434 19.21 -23.65 -4.66
CA ARG A 434 20.45 -23.92 -3.91
C ARG A 434 21.64 -23.13 -4.46
N LYS A 435 21.79 -23.01 -5.79
CA LYS A 435 22.84 -22.17 -6.41
C LYS A 435 22.59 -20.67 -6.21
N PHE A 436 21.35 -20.20 -6.37
CA PHE A 436 20.96 -18.81 -6.13
C PHE A 436 21.32 -18.35 -4.71
N TYR A 437 20.89 -19.11 -3.69
CA TYR A 437 21.21 -18.78 -2.30
C TYR A 437 22.68 -19.03 -1.93
N SER A 438 23.37 -19.98 -2.59
CA SER A 438 24.83 -20.14 -2.43
C SER A 438 25.57 -18.89 -2.91
N ARG A 439 25.21 -18.35 -4.09
CA ARG A 439 25.81 -17.13 -4.63
C ARG A 439 25.49 -15.91 -3.77
N TRP A 440 24.24 -15.81 -3.29
CA TRP A 440 23.84 -14.79 -2.32
C TRP A 440 24.72 -14.86 -1.06
N ALA A 441 24.89 -16.04 -0.45
CA ALA A 441 25.68 -16.21 0.76
C ALA A 441 27.18 -15.95 0.54
N GLU A 442 27.72 -16.30 -0.63
CA GLU A 442 29.10 -15.95 -1.03
C GLU A 442 29.30 -14.44 -1.06
N LEU A 443 28.41 -13.70 -1.75
CA LEU A 443 28.48 -12.24 -1.85
C LEU A 443 28.27 -11.57 -0.50
N MET A 444 27.27 -12.01 0.26
CA MET A 444 26.98 -11.47 1.59
C MET A 444 28.14 -11.64 2.56
N ASN A 445 28.89 -12.74 2.51
CA ASN A 445 30.06 -12.98 3.35
C ASN A 445 31.37 -12.41 2.80
N THR A 446 31.42 -12.01 1.52
CA THR A 446 32.63 -11.45 0.88
C THR A 446 32.60 -9.93 0.92
N PRO A 447 33.62 -9.25 1.48
CA PRO A 447 33.67 -7.79 1.44
C PRO A 447 33.62 -7.24 0.01
N ALA A 448 32.86 -6.17 -0.21
CA ALA A 448 32.77 -5.49 -1.50
C ALA A 448 34.01 -4.60 -1.75
N TRP A 449 34.24 -4.20 -3.00
CA TRP A 449 35.40 -3.38 -3.38
C TRP A 449 35.47 -2.06 -2.59
N HIS A 450 34.31 -1.38 -2.43
CA HIS A 450 34.19 -0.12 -1.70
C HIS A 450 34.37 -0.25 -0.17
N GLU A 451 34.34 -1.48 0.38
CA GLU A 451 34.68 -1.75 1.79
C GLU A 451 36.20 -1.95 1.97
N ARG A 452 36.91 -2.38 0.91
CA ARG A 452 38.38 -2.56 0.92
C ARG A 452 39.15 -1.25 0.90
N GLU A 453 38.58 -0.20 0.31
CA GLU A 453 39.25 1.09 0.08
C GLU A 453 39.21 2.07 1.26
N GLN A 454 38.43 1.80 2.32
CA GLN A 454 38.27 2.69 3.49
C GLN A 454 39.46 2.67 4.48
N ARG A 455 40.69 2.61 3.98
CA ARG A 455 41.90 2.68 4.81
C ARG A 455 42.33 4.14 4.98
N PRO A 456 42.54 4.64 6.21
CA PRO A 456 42.80 6.07 6.42
C PRO A 456 44.11 6.55 5.76
N PRO A 457 44.15 7.80 5.27
CA PRO A 457 45.34 8.38 4.65
C PRO A 457 46.42 8.67 5.70
N GLY A 458 47.24 7.65 6.02
CA GLY A 458 48.32 7.74 7.01
C GLY A 458 49.49 6.78 6.80
N ASP A 459 49.24 5.54 6.36
CA ASP A 459 50.26 4.48 6.27
C ASP A 459 51.04 4.43 4.93
N ALA A 460 51.20 5.57 4.25
CA ALA A 460 51.98 5.67 3.02
C ALA A 460 53.50 5.78 3.27
N ALA A 461 54.08 4.83 4.03
CA ALA A 461 55.50 4.87 4.41
C ALA A 461 56.17 3.50 4.71
N ALA A 462 56.08 2.53 3.80
CA ALA A 462 57.07 1.43 3.72
C ALA A 462 57.19 0.87 2.30
N THR A 463 58.40 0.93 1.73
CA THR A 463 58.67 0.60 0.32
C THR A 463 59.04 -0.86 0.07
N SER A 464 58.58 -1.39 -1.08
CA SER A 464 59.29 -2.31 -1.99
C SER A 464 59.79 -3.69 -1.49
N ALA A 465 59.21 -4.76 -2.02
CA ALA A 465 59.93 -5.88 -2.67
C ALA A 465 58.95 -6.78 -3.46
N PRO A 466 59.34 -7.38 -4.61
CA PRO A 466 58.46 -8.24 -5.40
C PRO A 466 58.39 -9.68 -4.87
N ALA A 467 57.28 -10.37 -5.16
CA ALA A 467 57.04 -11.74 -4.73
C ALA A 467 57.94 -12.78 -5.45
N PRO A 468 58.38 -13.84 -4.76
CA PRO A 468 58.83 -15.08 -5.38
C PRO A 468 57.75 -16.18 -5.31
N VAL A 469 57.66 -16.95 -6.40
CA VAL A 469 56.80 -18.14 -6.54
C VAL A 469 57.40 -19.34 -5.78
N GLY A 470 56.58 -20.15 -5.11
CA GLY A 470 56.99 -21.49 -4.65
C GLY A 470 56.19 -22.09 -3.49
N ALA A 471 55.56 -23.23 -3.71
CA ALA A 471 55.10 -24.17 -2.68
C ALA A 471 56.28 -25.10 -2.23
N PRO A 472 56.16 -26.03 -1.25
CA PRO A 472 55.01 -26.37 -0.39
C PRO A 472 55.35 -26.55 1.13
N VAL A 473 54.31 -26.87 1.91
CA VAL A 473 54.25 -27.60 3.20
C VAL A 473 55.57 -28.17 3.79
N GLN A 474 55.91 -27.83 5.06
CA GLN A 474 56.21 -28.80 6.15
C GLN A 474 56.47 -28.21 7.56
N THR A 475 55.84 -28.87 8.55
CA THR A 475 56.23 -29.13 9.97
C THR A 475 57.45 -28.46 10.64
N GLY A 476 57.32 -28.10 11.94
CA GLY A 476 58.39 -28.39 12.92
C GLY A 476 58.79 -27.35 14.00
N ALA A 477 58.03 -27.30 15.10
CA ALA A 477 58.43 -27.10 16.51
C ALA A 477 59.73 -26.33 16.97
N SER A 478 59.53 -25.54 18.05
CA SER A 478 60.41 -25.37 19.23
C SER A 478 61.60 -24.36 19.17
N VAL A 479 62.11 -23.71 20.25
CA VAL A 479 61.67 -23.42 21.66
C VAL A 479 62.68 -22.41 22.30
N GLN A 480 62.38 -21.89 23.51
CA GLN A 480 63.29 -21.16 24.45
C GLN A 480 63.61 -19.67 24.12
N THR A 481 63.70 -18.71 25.06
CA THR A 481 63.06 -18.32 26.34
C THR A 481 64.04 -17.45 27.13
N ASN A 482 63.51 -16.44 27.82
CA ASN A 482 63.94 -15.83 29.11
C ASN A 482 64.18 -14.31 29.02
N ALA A 483 63.85 -13.45 29.99
CA ALA A 483 62.87 -13.41 31.10
C ALA A 483 63.40 -12.39 32.12
N ALA A 484 62.62 -11.33 32.43
CA ALA A 484 62.72 -10.56 33.68
C ALA A 484 61.47 -9.69 33.87
N ALA A 485 61.02 -9.52 35.11
CA ALA A 485 59.84 -8.78 35.58
C ALA A 485 60.24 -7.99 36.87
N PRO A 486 59.37 -7.32 37.69
CA PRO A 486 57.90 -7.39 37.79
C PRO A 486 57.13 -6.08 38.16
N ALA A 487 55.88 -6.24 38.61
CA ALA A 487 54.94 -5.29 39.27
C ALA A 487 54.11 -4.34 38.36
N THR A 488 52.78 -4.19 38.50
CA THR A 488 51.76 -4.86 39.37
C THR A 488 50.34 -4.72 38.76
N ALA A 489 49.55 -5.80 38.81
CA ALA A 489 48.06 -5.88 38.96
C ALA A 489 47.10 -4.98 38.13
N ASN A 490 46.00 -5.47 37.55
CA ASN A 490 45.54 -6.86 37.34
C ASN A 490 44.50 -6.90 36.21
N ARG A 491 44.81 -7.59 35.10
CA ARG A 491 43.83 -8.01 34.07
C ARG A 491 43.61 -9.51 34.24
N PRO A 492 42.38 -10.03 34.31
CA PRO A 492 42.16 -11.47 34.29
C PRO A 492 42.56 -12.05 32.92
N ALA A 493 43.38 -13.09 32.96
CA ALA A 493 43.98 -13.78 31.82
C ALA A 493 43.03 -14.87 31.25
N PRO A 494 43.26 -15.38 30.02
CA PRO A 494 42.37 -16.35 29.38
C PRO A 494 42.43 -17.73 30.05
N ARG A 495 41.35 -18.52 29.93
CA ARG A 495 41.29 -19.92 30.36
C ARG A 495 40.67 -20.83 29.30
N ASN A 496 41.50 -21.77 28.85
CA ASN A 496 41.21 -23.09 28.30
C ASN A 496 39.76 -23.39 27.84
N GLU A 497 39.59 -23.46 26.53
CA GLU A 497 38.65 -24.37 25.89
C GLU A 497 39.12 -25.82 26.05
N ALA A 498 38.74 -26.49 27.15
CA ALA A 498 38.73 -27.96 27.29
C ALA A 498 38.19 -28.42 28.67
N SER A 499 36.91 -28.15 28.99
CA SER A 499 36.17 -28.93 30.02
C SER A 499 34.66 -28.64 30.13
N THR A 500 34.12 -27.59 29.48
CA THR A 500 32.78 -27.07 29.83
C THR A 500 31.60 -27.82 29.17
N ASN A 501 31.75 -28.38 27.96
CA ASN A 501 30.62 -29.03 27.27
C ASN A 501 30.17 -30.33 27.97
N THR A 502 31.10 -31.11 28.52
CA THR A 502 30.78 -32.40 29.18
C THR A 502 29.95 -32.22 30.46
N ALA A 503 30.04 -31.06 31.12
CA ALA A 503 29.25 -30.76 32.32
C ALA A 503 27.81 -30.36 31.97
N ILE A 504 27.60 -29.64 30.86
CA ILE A 504 26.28 -29.20 30.42
C ILE A 504 25.49 -30.38 29.84
N GLU A 505 26.12 -31.23 29.02
CA GLU A 505 25.50 -32.46 28.53
C GLU A 505 25.09 -33.41 29.67
N ALA A 506 25.91 -33.53 30.72
CA ALA A 506 25.59 -34.36 31.89
C ALA A 506 24.35 -33.85 32.65
N VAL A 507 24.17 -32.53 32.78
CA VAL A 507 23.01 -31.91 33.43
C VAL A 507 21.75 -32.07 32.57
N ILE A 508 21.84 -31.84 31.26
CA ILE A 508 20.72 -32.03 30.32
C ILE A 508 20.30 -33.50 30.30
N LYS A 509 21.25 -34.43 30.22
CA LYS A 509 20.96 -35.87 30.23
C LYS A 509 20.32 -36.33 31.54
N ALA A 510 20.79 -35.83 32.69
CA ALA A 510 20.17 -36.11 33.99
C ALA A 510 18.75 -35.54 34.10
N ALA A 511 18.48 -34.36 33.54
CA ALA A 511 17.15 -33.76 33.51
C ALA A 511 16.18 -34.56 32.60
N VAL A 512 16.65 -35.01 31.43
CA VAL A 512 15.88 -35.85 30.50
C VAL A 512 15.61 -37.24 31.12
N GLU A 513 16.60 -37.89 31.73
CA GLU A 513 16.40 -39.17 32.42
C GLU A 513 15.46 -39.05 33.64
N ALA A 514 15.48 -37.92 34.36
CA ALA A 514 14.52 -37.64 35.43
C ALA A 514 13.09 -37.41 34.90
N GLY A 515 12.94 -36.67 33.80
CA GLY A 515 11.65 -36.44 33.14
C GLY A 515 11.02 -37.72 32.60
N ILE A 516 11.81 -38.59 31.96
CA ILE A 516 11.34 -39.89 31.47
C ILE A 516 10.93 -40.80 32.64
N LYS A 517 11.66 -40.79 33.77
CA LYS A 517 11.26 -41.55 34.98
C LYS A 517 9.95 -41.05 35.59
N ALA A 518 9.69 -39.75 35.54
CA ALA A 518 8.42 -39.17 35.99
C ALA A 518 7.26 -39.57 35.07
N ALA A 519 7.46 -39.57 33.74
CA ALA A 519 6.46 -40.00 32.76
C ALA A 519 6.08 -41.49 32.89
N VAL A 520 7.08 -42.37 33.11
CA VAL A 520 6.83 -43.81 33.33
C VAL A 520 6.11 -44.08 34.66
N GLY A 521 6.27 -43.20 35.67
CA GLY A 521 5.51 -43.26 36.92
C GLY A 521 4.02 -42.86 36.79
N ALA A 522 3.65 -42.18 35.71
CA ALA A 522 2.29 -41.67 35.48
C ALA A 522 1.37 -42.60 34.68
N GLY A 523 1.86 -43.77 34.23
CA GLY A 523 1.00 -44.84 33.72
C GLY A 523 0.45 -44.67 32.29
N LEU A 524 1.03 -43.80 31.47
CA LEU A 524 0.70 -43.69 30.04
C LEU A 524 1.60 -44.60 29.21
N GLY A 525 1.02 -45.61 28.56
CA GLY A 525 1.74 -46.63 27.81
C GLY A 525 2.02 -46.26 26.35
N VAL A 526 3.21 -46.58 25.86
CA VAL A 526 3.60 -46.49 24.44
C VAL A 526 4.01 -47.89 23.96
N ALA A 527 3.52 -48.31 22.79
CA ALA A 527 3.82 -49.61 22.19
C ALA A 527 5.12 -49.57 21.36
N ALA A 528 5.81 -50.71 21.26
CA ALA A 528 7.14 -50.82 20.66
C ALA A 528 7.15 -51.32 19.20
N GLU A 529 8.18 -50.93 18.46
CA GLU A 529 8.52 -51.42 17.12
C GLU A 529 9.10 -52.86 17.12
N PRO A 530 9.16 -53.51 15.94
CA PRO A 530 10.20 -54.47 15.60
C PRO A 530 11.06 -54.04 14.40
N ALA A 531 12.37 -54.28 14.49
CA ALA A 531 13.37 -53.90 13.49
C ALA A 531 13.53 -54.90 12.31
N VAL A 532 14.17 -54.46 11.22
CA VAL A 532 14.69 -55.32 10.14
C VAL A 532 16.10 -54.87 9.71
N ALA A 533 16.96 -55.83 9.41
CA ALA A 533 18.35 -55.66 8.95
C ALA A 533 18.51 -56.10 7.46
N PRO A 534 19.61 -55.74 6.75
CA PRO A 534 19.63 -55.65 5.28
C PRO A 534 20.27 -56.86 4.56
N ALA A 535 20.10 -56.96 3.21
CA ALA A 535 21.20 -57.18 2.23
C ALA A 535 20.76 -57.41 0.76
N GLU A 536 21.59 -56.88 -0.16
CA GLU A 536 22.06 -57.44 -1.45
C GLU A 536 21.24 -57.44 -2.77
N GLU A 537 22.01 -57.55 -3.87
CA GLU A 537 21.75 -57.11 -5.25
C GLU A 537 21.18 -58.19 -6.19
N ALA A 538 20.57 -57.77 -7.33
CA ALA A 538 20.63 -58.50 -8.61
C ALA A 538 20.26 -57.59 -9.82
N VAL A 539 20.76 -57.91 -11.01
CA VAL A 539 20.79 -57.02 -12.20
C VAL A 539 20.18 -57.66 -13.48
N ALA A 540 19.42 -56.87 -14.25
CA ALA A 540 19.13 -56.97 -15.70
C ALA A 540 18.14 -58.08 -16.23
N PRO A 541 17.82 -58.15 -17.56
CA PRO A 541 17.08 -57.14 -18.35
C PRO A 541 16.05 -57.71 -19.38
N ALA A 542 15.05 -56.92 -19.83
CA ALA A 542 14.25 -57.07 -21.10
C ALA A 542 13.05 -56.07 -21.12
N LYS A 543 12.40 -55.64 -22.22
CA LYS A 543 12.60 -55.68 -23.70
C LYS A 543 11.63 -54.66 -24.36
N LYS A 544 11.89 -54.26 -25.63
CA LYS A 544 10.98 -53.44 -26.49
C LYS A 544 9.68 -54.17 -26.89
N ALA A 545 8.58 -53.42 -26.98
CA ALA A 545 7.49 -53.51 -27.99
C ALA A 545 6.68 -52.19 -27.90
N GLU A 546 6.77 -51.28 -28.87
CA GLU A 546 5.86 -51.16 -30.04
C GLU A 546 4.39 -50.84 -29.69
N ALA A 547 3.99 -49.61 -30.00
CA ALA A 547 2.60 -49.14 -29.93
C ALA A 547 1.84 -49.47 -31.23
N ARG A 548 0.52 -49.55 -31.13
CA ARG A 548 -0.42 -49.50 -32.26
C ARG A 548 -1.58 -48.57 -31.91
N ASP A 549 -2.03 -47.83 -32.91
CA ASP A 549 -3.27 -47.06 -32.88
C ASP A 549 -4.50 -47.97 -32.72
N ASP A 550 -5.59 -47.44 -32.18
CA ASP A 550 -6.90 -47.43 -32.85
C ASP A 550 -7.93 -46.53 -32.13
N ASP A 551 -8.88 -46.02 -32.93
CA ASP A 551 -9.87 -44.94 -32.66
C ASP A 551 -11.20 -45.49 -32.03
N PRO A 552 -12.22 -44.69 -31.59
CA PRO A 552 -12.80 -44.93 -30.27
C PRO A 552 -14.35 -44.97 -30.28
N ALA A 553 -14.98 -46.09 -30.66
CA ALA A 553 -16.47 -46.18 -30.65
C ALA A 553 -17.07 -47.60 -30.56
N ALA A 554 -17.04 -48.23 -29.38
CA ALA A 554 -17.87 -49.38 -28.95
C ALA A 554 -17.49 -49.77 -27.50
N LEU A 555 -18.34 -50.27 -26.60
CA LEU A 555 -19.79 -50.53 -26.61
C LEU A 555 -20.30 -50.49 -25.16
N ALA A 556 -21.56 -50.10 -24.92
CA ALA A 556 -22.15 -50.16 -23.58
C ALA A 556 -22.76 -51.55 -23.26
N ALA A 557 -22.33 -52.15 -22.14
CA ALA A 557 -23.01 -53.17 -21.33
C ALA A 557 -22.14 -53.37 -20.06
N GLY A 558 -22.61 -53.35 -18.82
CA GLY A 558 -23.94 -53.63 -18.29
C GLY A 558 -23.93 -54.98 -17.56
N ILE A 559 -24.01 -54.98 -16.21
CA ILE A 559 -24.58 -56.02 -15.32
C ILE A 559 -24.43 -55.55 -13.85
N ASP A 560 -25.35 -56.01 -12.99
CA ASP A 560 -25.69 -55.49 -11.67
C ASP A 560 -25.59 -56.56 -10.55
N ALA A 561 -25.56 -56.10 -9.29
CA ALA A 561 -25.92 -56.73 -8.01
C ALA A 561 -25.17 -57.99 -7.47
N GLY A 562 -24.66 -57.87 -6.24
CA GLY A 562 -24.22 -58.99 -5.37
C GLY A 562 -23.46 -58.57 -4.09
N THR A 563 -23.76 -59.10 -2.88
CA THR A 563 -24.90 -58.67 -2.02
C THR A 563 -24.76 -59.23 -0.57
N LEU A 564 -24.92 -58.37 0.46
CA LEU A 564 -25.05 -58.68 1.93
C LEU A 564 -23.80 -59.26 2.65
N ALA A 565 -23.58 -59.17 3.98
CA ALA A 565 -24.30 -58.68 5.19
C ALA A 565 -23.28 -58.58 6.38
N ALA A 566 -23.49 -58.05 7.60
CA ALA A 566 -24.51 -57.18 8.24
C ALA A 566 -23.99 -56.67 9.63
N ALA A 567 -24.62 -55.65 10.22
CA ALA A 567 -24.36 -55.09 11.58
C ALA A 567 -25.14 -55.85 12.70
N PRO A 568 -25.03 -55.51 14.03
CA PRO A 568 -25.78 -54.39 14.68
C PRO A 568 -25.02 -53.65 15.82
N LEU A 569 -25.25 -52.38 16.25
CA LEU A 569 -26.43 -51.53 16.59
C LEU A 569 -27.04 -51.68 18.01
N ARG A 570 -27.08 -50.55 18.78
CA ARG A 570 -28.23 -49.94 19.54
C ARG A 570 -27.75 -48.83 20.52
N SER A 571 -28.52 -47.80 20.90
CA SER A 571 -29.96 -47.49 20.70
C SER A 571 -30.31 -45.98 20.79
N ARG A 572 -31.47 -45.59 20.21
CA ARG A 572 -32.14 -44.25 20.24
C ARG A 572 -33.08 -44.05 21.47
N PRO A 573 -33.92 -42.99 21.50
CA PRO A 573 -35.33 -43.15 21.06
C PRO A 573 -35.91 -42.07 20.07
N GLU A 574 -36.71 -42.57 19.10
CA GLU A 574 -38.11 -42.22 18.64
C GLU A 574 -38.59 -40.73 18.52
N GLU A 575 -38.99 -40.20 17.33
CA GLU A 575 -40.24 -40.30 16.51
C GLU A 575 -41.39 -39.34 16.94
N ILE A 576 -42.05 -38.55 16.05
CA ILE A 576 -43.19 -38.88 15.14
C ILE A 576 -43.45 -37.77 14.06
N GLU A 577 -43.87 -38.18 12.84
CA GLU A 577 -44.67 -37.52 11.74
C GLU A 577 -44.77 -35.97 11.55
N PRO A 578 -44.79 -35.50 10.28
CA PRO A 578 -46.02 -34.81 9.82
C PRO A 578 -46.45 -35.06 8.35
N GLY A 579 -47.77 -34.97 8.11
CA GLY A 579 -48.37 -34.89 6.77
C GLY A 579 -49.34 -33.71 6.62
N SER A 580 -49.58 -33.29 5.37
CA SER A 580 -50.55 -32.27 4.91
C SER A 580 -50.34 -30.77 5.28
N GLY A 581 -49.53 -30.08 4.47
CA GLY A 581 -50.07 -29.18 3.43
C GLY A 581 -50.37 -27.70 3.73
N ILE A 582 -49.46 -26.81 3.28
CA ILE A 582 -49.73 -25.51 2.61
C ILE A 582 -48.66 -25.38 1.48
N PRO A 583 -48.98 -24.89 0.26
CA PRO A 583 -48.05 -24.97 -0.88
C PRO A 583 -46.97 -23.88 -0.88
N ALA A 584 -45.77 -24.23 -1.37
CA ALA A 584 -44.72 -23.27 -1.68
C ALA A 584 -45.09 -22.40 -2.89
N PRO A 585 -44.64 -21.12 -2.95
CA PRO A 585 -44.81 -20.28 -4.13
C PRO A 585 -44.02 -20.83 -5.31
N PRO A 586 -44.47 -20.62 -6.56
CA PRO A 586 -43.77 -21.12 -7.74
C PRO A 586 -42.44 -20.39 -7.93
N ALA A 587 -41.36 -21.15 -8.08
CA ALA A 587 -40.08 -20.59 -8.54
C ALA A 587 -40.24 -20.06 -9.97
N SER A 588 -40.25 -18.74 -10.12
CA SER A 588 -40.10 -18.09 -11.42
C SER A 588 -38.65 -18.25 -11.86
N ALA A 589 -38.45 -18.94 -12.99
CA ALA A 589 -37.14 -19.00 -13.60
C ALA A 589 -36.70 -17.58 -14.02
N PRO A 590 -35.42 -17.21 -13.88
CA PRO A 590 -34.93 -15.94 -14.40
C PRO A 590 -35.15 -15.89 -15.93
N PRO A 591 -35.50 -14.73 -16.49
CA PRO A 591 -35.62 -14.58 -17.94
C PRO A 591 -34.28 -14.89 -18.61
N ALA A 592 -34.32 -15.60 -19.73
CA ALA A 592 -33.12 -15.96 -20.48
C ALA A 592 -32.36 -14.71 -20.94
N ALA A 593 -31.04 -14.72 -20.78
CA ALA A 593 -30.19 -13.64 -21.25
C ALA A 593 -30.40 -13.37 -22.75
N PRO A 594 -30.50 -12.10 -23.18
CA PRO A 594 -30.59 -11.77 -24.60
C PRO A 594 -29.30 -12.20 -25.31
N ALA A 595 -29.44 -12.72 -26.54
CA ALA A 595 -28.29 -13.07 -27.37
C ALA A 595 -27.41 -11.84 -27.64
N PRO A 596 -26.07 -12.01 -27.75
CA PRO A 596 -25.17 -10.90 -28.06
C PRO A 596 -25.57 -10.25 -29.39
N ARG A 597 -25.75 -8.93 -29.36
CA ARG A 597 -25.93 -8.11 -30.56
C ARG A 597 -24.56 -7.70 -31.09
N ASP A 598 -24.44 -7.60 -32.41
CA ASP A 598 -23.19 -7.23 -33.07
C ASP A 598 -22.62 -5.91 -32.52
N ALA A 599 -21.31 -5.86 -32.31
CA ALA A 599 -20.63 -4.68 -31.79
C ALA A 599 -20.78 -3.49 -32.77
N PRO A 600 -21.26 -2.32 -32.32
CA PRO A 600 -21.27 -1.10 -33.13
C PRO A 600 -19.85 -0.68 -33.53
N GLY A 601 -19.74 0.05 -34.65
CA GLY A 601 -18.47 0.67 -35.05
C GLY A 601 -17.99 1.74 -34.06
N PRO A 602 -16.71 2.13 -34.11
CA PRO A 602 -16.13 3.09 -33.17
C PRO A 602 -16.87 4.44 -33.21
N GLY A 603 -17.48 4.81 -32.09
CA GLY A 603 -18.19 6.08 -31.90
C GLY A 603 -19.71 5.97 -31.69
N ALA A 604 -20.29 4.77 -31.66
CA ALA A 604 -21.71 4.58 -31.28
C ALA A 604 -21.81 4.00 -29.85
N GLY A 605 -22.60 4.64 -29.00
CA GLY A 605 -22.82 4.23 -27.61
C GLY A 605 -23.46 2.84 -27.49
N ILE A 606 -23.14 2.14 -26.41
CA ILE A 606 -23.60 0.78 -26.11
C ILE A 606 -24.94 0.89 -25.37
N VAL A 607 -26.02 0.34 -25.93
CA VAL A 607 -27.34 0.30 -25.28
C VAL A 607 -27.29 -0.63 -24.07
N VAL A 608 -27.56 -0.08 -22.87
CA VAL A 608 -27.39 -0.76 -21.58
C VAL A 608 -28.67 -0.89 -20.76
N ALA A 609 -29.65 0.00 -20.99
CA ALA A 609 -30.88 0.07 -20.20
C ALA A 609 -32.00 0.73 -21.01
N ARG A 610 -33.22 0.70 -20.48
CA ARG A 610 -34.34 1.52 -20.96
C ARG A 610 -34.75 2.58 -19.95
N ARG A 611 -35.50 3.58 -20.41
CA ARG A 611 -36.04 4.67 -19.58
C ARG A 611 -36.80 4.21 -18.32
N GLY A 612 -37.41 3.03 -18.35
CA GLY A 612 -38.14 2.43 -17.23
C GLY A 612 -37.28 1.58 -16.27
N ASP A 613 -36.05 1.23 -16.66
CA ASP A 613 -35.16 0.35 -15.87
C ASP A 613 -34.37 1.14 -14.82
N VAL A 614 -34.21 2.47 -15.01
CA VAL A 614 -33.57 3.39 -14.06
C VAL A 614 -34.63 4.33 -13.48
N ALA A 615 -34.92 4.14 -12.19
CA ALA A 615 -35.81 5.02 -11.45
C ALA A 615 -35.15 6.36 -11.13
N ASP A 616 -35.96 7.41 -11.05
CA ASP A 616 -35.51 8.75 -10.67
C ASP A 616 -34.91 8.77 -9.25
N GLY A 617 -33.70 9.34 -9.12
CA GLY A 617 -32.93 9.35 -7.87
C GLY A 617 -32.23 8.04 -7.53
N GLU A 618 -32.17 7.08 -8.47
CA GLU A 618 -31.58 5.76 -8.27
C GLU A 618 -30.52 5.46 -9.34
N GLY A 619 -29.56 4.60 -9.00
CA GLY A 619 -28.52 4.12 -9.90
C GLY A 619 -28.73 2.64 -10.23
N ILE A 620 -28.23 2.22 -11.39
CA ILE A 620 -28.01 0.81 -11.70
C ILE A 620 -26.55 0.57 -12.08
N ARG A 621 -26.00 -0.57 -11.66
CA ARG A 621 -24.66 -1.00 -12.05
C ARG A 621 -24.68 -1.58 -13.45
N ILE A 622 -23.89 -1.00 -14.35
CA ILE A 622 -23.57 -1.57 -15.65
C ILE A 622 -22.23 -2.28 -15.51
N ASP A 623 -22.19 -3.55 -15.90
CA ASP A 623 -20.99 -4.36 -15.75
C ASP A 623 -19.87 -3.90 -16.69
N ALA A 624 -18.62 -3.89 -16.19
CA ALA A 624 -17.44 -3.49 -16.96
C ALA A 624 -17.33 -4.29 -18.27
N SER A 625 -17.72 -5.57 -18.25
CA SER A 625 -17.75 -6.46 -19.42
C SER A 625 -18.78 -6.06 -20.49
N VAL A 626 -19.86 -5.37 -20.13
CA VAL A 626 -20.88 -4.88 -21.09
C VAL A 626 -20.36 -3.67 -21.86
N LEU A 627 -19.57 -2.82 -21.19
CA LEU A 627 -19.05 -1.57 -21.77
C LEU A 627 -17.64 -1.69 -22.36
N GLY A 628 -16.91 -2.76 -22.07
CA GLY A 628 -15.50 -2.89 -22.42
C GLY A 628 -14.60 -1.95 -21.60
N THR A 629 -15.03 -1.60 -20.38
CA THR A 629 -14.29 -0.77 -19.44
C THR A 629 -13.46 -1.61 -18.47
N VAL A 630 -12.52 -0.98 -17.76
CA VAL A 630 -11.77 -1.62 -16.66
C VAL A 630 -12.63 -1.70 -15.40
N ASP A 631 -13.28 -0.57 -15.09
CA ASP A 631 -14.15 -0.40 -13.93
C ASP A 631 -15.63 -0.56 -14.35
N HIS A 632 -16.51 -0.94 -13.41
CA HIS A 632 -17.95 -0.93 -13.65
C HIS A 632 -18.46 0.52 -13.75
N VAL A 633 -19.64 0.75 -14.34
CA VAL A 633 -20.19 2.10 -14.55
C VAL A 633 -21.57 2.20 -13.91
N ALA A 634 -21.80 3.23 -13.10
CA ALA A 634 -23.08 3.53 -12.50
C ALA A 634 -23.90 4.43 -13.43
N LEU A 635 -25.08 3.96 -13.87
CA LEU A 635 -26.04 4.74 -14.65
C LEU A 635 -27.14 5.27 -13.74
N PHE A 636 -27.28 6.59 -13.71
CA PHE A 636 -28.23 7.32 -12.87
C PHE A 636 -29.29 8.06 -13.68
N ARG A 637 -30.42 8.36 -13.04
CA ARG A 637 -31.46 9.26 -13.56
C ARG A 637 -31.76 10.39 -12.58
N GLU A 638 -31.77 11.63 -13.06
CA GLU A 638 -32.28 12.80 -12.32
C GLU A 638 -33.23 13.60 -13.22
N GLY A 639 -34.53 13.57 -12.89
CA GLY A 639 -35.59 14.16 -13.71
C GLY A 639 -35.74 13.43 -15.05
N GLU A 640 -35.50 14.18 -16.13
CA GLU A 640 -35.47 13.66 -17.51
C GLU A 640 -34.05 13.43 -18.04
N ALA A 641 -33.01 13.72 -17.24
CA ALA A 641 -31.61 13.54 -17.59
C ALA A 641 -31.06 12.21 -17.05
N TYR A 642 -30.06 11.68 -17.75
CA TYR A 642 -29.33 10.47 -17.39
C TYR A 642 -27.83 10.76 -17.36
N TYR A 643 -27.12 10.17 -16.40
CA TYR A 643 -25.70 10.38 -16.19
C TYR A 643 -25.00 9.05 -15.94
N ALA A 644 -23.78 8.89 -16.44
CA ALA A 644 -22.97 7.69 -16.23
C ALA A 644 -21.61 8.08 -15.65
N VAL A 645 -21.18 7.39 -14.59
CA VAL A 645 -19.89 7.62 -13.90
C VAL A 645 -19.23 6.30 -13.52
N ASP A 646 -17.92 6.29 -13.23
CA ASP A 646 -17.25 5.11 -12.67
C ASP A 646 -18.04 4.64 -11.41
N ASP A 647 -18.37 3.35 -11.31
CA ASP A 647 -19.19 2.79 -10.22
C ASP A 647 -18.40 2.58 -8.92
N THR A 648 -17.10 2.87 -8.89
CA THR A 648 -16.28 2.69 -7.68
C THR A 648 -15.92 4.04 -7.10
N CYS A 649 -16.25 4.24 -5.82
CA CYS A 649 -15.85 5.42 -5.07
C CYS A 649 -14.31 5.54 -5.02
N THR A 650 -13.76 6.70 -5.30
CA THR A 650 -12.29 6.92 -5.29
C THR A 650 -11.66 6.91 -3.90
N HIS A 651 -12.46 7.05 -2.84
CA HIS A 651 -12.01 6.90 -1.46
C HIS A 651 -11.73 5.42 -1.12
N GLU A 652 -12.61 4.51 -1.52
CA GLU A 652 -12.64 3.12 -1.07
C GLU A 652 -13.61 2.31 -1.94
N VAL A 653 -13.50 0.98 -1.93
CA VAL A 653 -14.19 0.04 -2.86
C VAL A 653 -15.70 -0.12 -2.56
N ALA A 654 -16.43 0.99 -2.63
CA ALA A 654 -17.88 1.07 -2.48
C ALA A 654 -18.57 1.36 -3.82
N SER A 655 -19.71 0.71 -4.05
CA SER A 655 -20.46 0.76 -5.31
C SER A 655 -21.32 2.02 -5.41
N LEU A 656 -20.99 2.99 -6.27
CA LEU A 656 -21.71 4.25 -6.36
C LEU A 656 -23.15 4.09 -6.87
N SER A 657 -23.43 3.08 -7.69
CA SER A 657 -24.79 2.71 -8.12
C SER A 657 -25.74 2.35 -6.97
N GLU A 658 -25.22 1.87 -5.84
CA GLU A 658 -25.97 1.66 -4.60
C GLU A 658 -26.12 2.96 -3.77
N GLY A 659 -25.34 3.99 -4.13
CA GLY A 659 -25.44 5.33 -3.61
C GLY A 659 -26.72 6.07 -4.01
N TRP A 660 -26.79 7.35 -3.66
CA TRP A 660 -28.00 8.15 -3.85
C TRP A 660 -27.73 9.46 -4.60
N VAL A 661 -28.61 9.77 -5.56
CA VAL A 661 -28.53 10.99 -6.37
C VAL A 661 -29.40 12.13 -5.84
N GLU A 662 -28.79 13.30 -5.63
CA GLU A 662 -29.48 14.53 -5.26
C GLU A 662 -28.68 15.78 -5.67
N GLY A 663 -29.33 16.71 -6.37
CA GLY A 663 -28.72 18.01 -6.72
C GLY A 663 -27.67 17.92 -7.82
N GLY A 664 -27.76 16.89 -8.67
CA GLY A 664 -26.75 16.55 -9.67
C GLY A 664 -25.52 15.83 -9.10
N CYS A 665 -25.55 15.34 -7.86
CA CYS A 665 -24.44 14.61 -7.24
C CYS A 665 -24.87 13.22 -6.76
N VAL A 666 -23.98 12.22 -6.87
CA VAL A 666 -24.11 10.92 -6.19
C VAL A 666 -23.35 10.95 -4.86
N GLU A 667 -24.00 10.48 -3.80
CA GLU A 667 -23.42 10.23 -2.48
C GLU A 667 -23.09 8.73 -2.34
N CYS A 668 -21.82 8.43 -2.06
CA CYS A 668 -21.28 7.09 -1.86
C CYS A 668 -21.98 6.35 -0.71
N PRO A 669 -22.36 5.07 -0.89
CA PRO A 669 -23.13 4.33 0.10
C PRO A 669 -22.32 3.81 1.28
N LEU A 670 -21.00 4.06 1.33
CA LEU A 670 -20.16 3.73 2.48
C LEU A 670 -19.87 4.99 3.30
N HIS A 671 -18.88 5.78 2.89
CA HIS A 671 -18.40 6.93 3.66
C HIS A 671 -18.93 8.30 3.22
N ALA A 672 -20.09 8.34 2.54
CA ALA A 672 -20.81 9.56 2.14
C ALA A 672 -20.04 10.58 1.27
N ALA A 673 -18.87 10.18 0.73
CA ALA A 673 -18.15 10.92 -0.30
C ALA A 673 -19.09 11.29 -1.46
N LYS A 674 -19.03 12.54 -1.94
CA LYS A 674 -19.96 13.03 -2.98
C LYS A 674 -19.22 13.29 -4.28
N PHE A 675 -19.86 12.98 -5.40
CA PHE A 675 -19.35 13.19 -6.74
C PHE A 675 -20.39 13.87 -7.61
N ASP A 676 -19.99 14.88 -8.37
CA ASP A 676 -20.87 15.51 -9.36
C ASP A 676 -21.10 14.55 -10.53
N LEU A 677 -22.35 14.33 -10.92
CA LEU A 677 -22.72 13.43 -12.02
C LEU A 677 -22.40 13.98 -13.41
N ARG A 678 -22.13 15.29 -13.52
CA ARG A 678 -21.88 16.00 -14.79
C ARG A 678 -20.41 15.99 -15.17
N ASP A 679 -19.52 16.19 -14.21
CA ASP A 679 -18.07 16.26 -14.43
C ASP A 679 -17.23 15.28 -13.58
N GLY A 680 -17.84 14.54 -12.65
CA GLY A 680 -17.19 13.52 -11.83
C GLY A 680 -16.39 14.07 -10.65
N SER A 681 -16.29 15.40 -10.50
CA SER A 681 -15.50 16.03 -9.45
C SER A 681 -15.94 15.59 -8.04
N ALA A 682 -14.98 15.39 -7.14
CA ALA A 682 -15.27 15.10 -5.74
C ALA A 682 -15.78 16.37 -5.05
N GLN A 683 -17.03 16.34 -4.62
CA GLN A 683 -17.78 17.44 -3.99
C GLN A 683 -17.75 17.39 -2.46
N ALA A 684 -17.44 16.22 -1.88
CA ALA A 684 -17.26 16.08 -0.44
C ALA A 684 -16.26 14.97 -0.10
N MET A 685 -15.44 15.28 0.91
CA MET A 685 -14.61 14.34 1.64
C MET A 685 -15.45 13.16 2.18
N PRO A 686 -14.88 11.96 2.34
CA PRO A 686 -13.44 11.69 2.34
C PRO A 686 -12.79 11.46 0.96
N ALA A 687 -13.54 11.51 -0.14
CA ALA A 687 -12.94 11.51 -1.47
C ALA A 687 -12.25 12.86 -1.78
N THR A 688 -10.95 12.82 -2.06
CA THR A 688 -10.15 13.95 -2.55
C THR A 688 -9.96 13.93 -4.07
N VAL A 689 -10.32 12.83 -4.74
CA VAL A 689 -10.10 12.58 -6.17
C VAL A 689 -11.45 12.35 -6.84
N GLY A 690 -11.72 13.01 -7.98
CA GLY A 690 -12.96 12.80 -8.73
C GLY A 690 -13.05 11.42 -9.41
N ILE A 691 -14.28 10.95 -9.64
CA ILE A 691 -14.58 9.82 -10.52
C ILE A 691 -14.62 10.29 -11.98
N ARG A 692 -14.63 9.35 -12.93
CA ARG A 692 -14.83 9.64 -14.35
C ARG A 692 -16.32 9.76 -14.69
N THR A 693 -16.64 10.56 -15.70
CA THR A 693 -17.95 10.57 -16.36
C THR A 693 -17.87 9.94 -17.74
N HIS A 694 -18.96 9.31 -18.16
CA HIS A 694 -19.13 8.66 -19.47
C HIS A 694 -20.32 9.32 -20.18
N GLU A 695 -20.24 9.45 -21.50
CA GLU A 695 -21.29 10.11 -22.27
C GLU A 695 -22.53 9.23 -22.34
N VAL A 696 -23.72 9.81 -22.10
CA VAL A 696 -25.00 9.11 -22.17
C VAL A 696 -25.84 9.69 -23.31
N SER A 697 -26.35 8.81 -24.16
CA SER A 697 -27.30 9.13 -25.23
C SER A 697 -28.61 8.37 -25.02
N VAL A 698 -29.73 8.98 -25.40
CA VAL A 698 -31.07 8.39 -25.25
C VAL A 698 -31.80 8.51 -26.59
N ASP A 699 -32.11 7.37 -27.21
CA ASP A 699 -32.89 7.29 -28.45
C ASP A 699 -34.19 6.52 -28.21
N GLY A 700 -35.32 7.22 -28.30
CA GLY A 700 -36.62 6.70 -27.86
C GLY A 700 -36.60 6.26 -26.40
N ASP A 701 -36.81 4.97 -26.18
CA ASP A 701 -36.80 4.32 -24.85
C ASP A 701 -35.44 3.74 -24.46
N ASP A 702 -34.51 3.53 -25.41
CA ASP A 702 -33.22 2.87 -25.17
C ASP A 702 -32.17 3.91 -24.72
N ILE A 703 -31.40 3.58 -23.68
CA ILE A 703 -30.32 4.39 -23.10
C ILE A 703 -28.99 3.73 -23.44
N ALA A 704 -28.06 4.50 -24.01
CA ALA A 704 -26.74 4.04 -24.41
C ALA A 704 -25.60 4.86 -23.79
N ILE A 705 -24.54 4.17 -23.36
CA ILE A 705 -23.33 4.79 -22.78
C ILE A 705 -22.19 4.68 -23.79
N THR A 706 -21.48 5.78 -24.03
CA THR A 706 -20.18 5.83 -24.70
C THR A 706 -19.10 5.98 -23.62
N PRO A 707 -18.30 4.93 -23.33
CA PRO A 707 -17.33 5.00 -22.23
C PRO A 707 -16.18 5.98 -22.48
N ASN A 708 -15.86 6.79 -21.48
CA ASN A 708 -14.72 7.69 -21.51
C ASN A 708 -13.39 6.95 -21.23
N PRO A 709 -12.41 6.97 -22.14
CA PRO A 709 -11.14 6.27 -21.96
C PRO A 709 -10.14 7.02 -21.04
N VAL A 710 -10.41 8.27 -20.67
CA VAL A 710 -9.49 9.11 -19.88
C VAL A 710 -9.83 9.05 -18.40
N ARG A 711 -8.88 8.64 -17.55
CA ARG A 711 -8.98 8.84 -16.08
C ARG A 711 -8.67 10.30 -15.76
N LEU A 712 -9.63 11.03 -15.19
CA LEU A 712 -9.47 12.45 -14.87
C LEU A 712 -8.51 12.64 -13.69
N VAL A 713 -7.26 13.04 -14.00
CA VAL A 713 -6.32 13.56 -13.02
C VAL A 713 -6.14 15.06 -13.26
N GLY A 714 -6.79 15.88 -12.42
CA GLY A 714 -6.46 17.30 -12.27
C GLY A 714 -6.73 18.23 -13.46
N GLN A 715 -7.83 18.06 -14.20
CA GLN A 715 -8.28 19.09 -15.17
C GLN A 715 -9.30 20.07 -14.55
N PRO A 716 -9.18 21.38 -14.81
CA PRO A 716 -10.25 22.34 -14.53
C PRO A 716 -11.42 22.16 -15.52
N PRO A 717 -12.65 22.59 -15.17
CA PRO A 717 -13.84 22.32 -15.97
C PRO A 717 -13.76 22.91 -17.38
N ALA A 718 -14.16 22.11 -18.37
CA ALA A 718 -14.23 22.54 -19.76
C ALA A 718 -15.30 23.62 -19.94
N ALA A 719 -14.90 24.78 -20.46
CA ALA A 719 -15.84 25.88 -20.72
C ALA A 719 -16.88 25.46 -21.77
N ALA A 720 -18.15 25.74 -21.50
CA ALA A 720 -19.27 25.36 -22.35
C ALA A 720 -19.15 25.91 -23.77
N HIS A 721 -19.51 25.09 -24.76
CA HIS A 721 -19.69 25.53 -26.13
C HIS A 721 -20.76 26.63 -26.22
N ASN A 722 -20.36 27.80 -26.72
CA ASN A 722 -21.27 28.72 -27.39
C ASN A 722 -20.68 29.03 -28.77
N ALA A 723 -21.50 28.84 -29.81
CA ALA A 723 -21.18 29.29 -31.16
C ALA A 723 -21.62 30.75 -31.33
N GLU A 724 -20.81 31.55 -32.04
CA GLU A 724 -21.20 32.39 -33.20
C GLU A 724 -20.14 33.46 -33.56
N ASP A 725 -19.59 33.29 -34.77
CA ASP A 725 -19.31 34.30 -35.80
C ASP A 725 -18.14 35.35 -35.82
N PHE A 726 -17.57 35.43 -37.04
CA PHE A 726 -16.85 36.51 -37.76
C PHE A 726 -15.67 37.32 -37.13
N GLY A 727 -14.44 36.84 -37.38
CA GLY A 727 -13.52 37.37 -38.42
C GLY A 727 -12.68 38.65 -38.20
N ALA A 728 -11.34 38.54 -38.39
CA ALA A 728 -10.43 39.52 -39.01
C ALA A 728 -8.98 38.97 -39.13
N GLU A 729 -8.10 39.62 -39.91
CA GLU A 729 -6.83 39.08 -40.44
C GLU A 729 -5.52 39.71 -39.87
N ASP A 730 -4.44 38.89 -39.86
CA ASP A 730 -3.02 39.22 -40.14
C ASP A 730 -2.19 40.10 -39.12
N PRO A 731 -0.86 40.39 -39.31
CA PRO A 731 0.17 39.68 -38.53
C PRO A 731 1.34 40.55 -37.96
N GLY A 732 2.33 39.90 -37.31
CA GLY A 732 3.74 40.32 -37.37
C GLY A 732 4.50 40.53 -36.05
N ALA A 733 5.74 40.01 -36.03
CA ALA A 733 7.00 40.63 -35.54
C ALA A 733 7.13 41.13 -34.08
N GLU A 734 8.28 41.12 -33.39
CA GLU A 734 9.65 40.60 -33.59
C GLU A 734 10.32 40.60 -32.20
N ASP A 735 11.25 39.67 -31.89
CA ASP A 735 12.12 39.77 -30.70
C ASP A 735 13.19 40.86 -30.89
N PRO A 736 13.61 41.55 -29.81
CA PRO A 736 15.05 41.56 -29.55
C PRO A 736 15.47 41.48 -28.06
N GLU A 737 16.68 40.94 -27.87
CA GLU A 737 17.36 40.65 -26.60
C GLU A 737 18.38 41.78 -26.21
N PRO A 738 19.34 41.68 -25.25
CA PRO A 738 19.27 42.42 -23.99
C PRO A 738 20.47 43.34 -23.63
N THR A 739 20.27 44.27 -22.69
CA THR A 739 21.30 45.00 -21.89
C THR A 739 20.66 45.52 -20.58
N GLY A 740 21.29 45.75 -19.42
CA GLY A 740 22.68 45.59 -18.94
C GLY A 740 22.96 46.47 -17.70
N HIS A 741 23.72 45.96 -16.72
CA HIS A 741 24.34 46.63 -15.53
C HIS A 741 23.55 46.97 -14.23
N GLU A 742 23.97 46.26 -13.17
CA GLU A 742 24.48 46.73 -11.85
C GLU A 742 23.59 47.12 -10.64
N SER A 743 23.74 46.27 -9.60
CA SER A 743 24.02 46.59 -8.18
C SER A 743 22.93 47.22 -7.29
N THR A 744 22.34 46.41 -6.42
CA THR A 744 22.50 46.53 -4.94
C THR A 744 21.90 45.32 -4.22
N ALA A 745 22.35 45.03 -2.99
CA ALA A 745 21.83 43.91 -2.21
C ALA A 745 20.42 44.21 -1.68
N ALA A 746 19.47 43.29 -1.89
CA ALA A 746 18.10 43.36 -1.39
C ALA A 746 17.55 41.97 -1.03
N GLU A 747 16.52 41.98 -0.19
CA GLU A 747 15.77 40.85 0.38
C GLU A 747 15.13 39.92 -0.69
N PRO A 748 14.68 38.69 -0.33
CA PRO A 748 14.14 37.73 -1.30
C PRO A 748 12.99 38.30 -2.14
N ILE A 749 13.24 38.43 -3.43
CA ILE A 749 12.29 39.00 -4.40
C ILE A 749 11.15 38.00 -4.63
N VAL A 750 9.98 38.33 -4.07
CA VAL A 750 8.69 37.74 -4.46
C VAL A 750 8.43 38.09 -5.92
N ALA A 751 8.10 37.08 -6.75
CA ALA A 751 7.80 37.29 -8.16
C ALA A 751 6.65 38.30 -8.32
N PRO A 752 6.73 39.26 -9.28
CA PRO A 752 5.74 40.33 -9.39
C PRO A 752 4.39 39.74 -9.80
N SER A 753 3.44 39.80 -8.87
CA SER A 753 2.04 39.56 -9.19
C SER A 753 1.50 40.64 -10.12
N ALA A 754 0.54 40.27 -10.97
CA ALA A 754 -0.34 41.23 -11.65
C ALA A 754 -0.88 42.26 -10.63
N PRO A 755 -1.15 43.51 -11.04
CA PRO A 755 -1.48 44.60 -10.10
C PRO A 755 -2.60 44.20 -9.14
N ARG A 756 -2.23 43.92 -7.88
CA ARG A 756 -3.18 43.49 -6.85
C ARG A 756 -4.05 44.66 -6.42
N ASP A 757 -5.32 44.37 -6.21
CA ASP A 757 -6.22 45.24 -5.46
C ASP A 757 -5.61 45.44 -4.06
N PRO A 758 -5.40 46.69 -3.58
CA PRO A 758 -4.90 46.95 -2.23
C PRO A 758 -5.85 46.48 -1.11
N ASN A 759 -7.05 45.98 -1.43
CA ASN A 759 -7.96 45.29 -0.49
C ASN A 759 -7.93 43.75 -0.59
N ALA A 760 -7.08 43.15 -1.43
CA ALA A 760 -7.03 41.70 -1.61
C ALA A 760 -6.52 40.99 -0.35
N LEU A 761 -7.17 39.87 0.01
CA LEU A 761 -6.75 39.02 1.13
C LEU A 761 -5.49 38.23 0.74
N ASP A 762 -4.32 38.64 1.23
CA ASP A 762 -3.04 38.03 0.86
C ASP A 762 -2.65 36.78 1.68
N SER A 763 -3.21 36.59 2.88
CA SER A 763 -2.84 35.50 3.79
C SER A 763 -3.93 35.09 4.78
N ILE A 764 -3.97 33.80 5.10
CA ILE A 764 -4.84 33.17 6.11
C ILE A 764 -4.00 32.26 7.02
N LEU A 765 -4.24 32.34 8.33
CA LEU A 765 -3.63 31.51 9.35
C LEU A 765 -4.69 30.63 10.02
N ILE A 766 -4.41 29.34 10.20
CA ILE A 766 -5.31 28.35 10.79
C ILE A 766 -4.64 27.83 12.06
N VAL A 767 -5.31 28.02 13.20
CA VAL A 767 -4.87 27.55 14.52
C VAL A 767 -5.63 26.28 14.86
N GLY A 768 -4.94 25.14 14.80
CA GLY A 768 -5.51 23.81 14.91
C GLY A 768 -5.42 23.04 13.59
N ALA A 769 -4.86 21.84 13.65
CA ALA A 769 -4.66 20.89 12.55
C ALA A 769 -5.55 19.65 12.66
N GLY A 770 -6.55 19.65 13.56
CA GLY A 770 -7.64 18.67 13.51
C GLY A 770 -8.46 18.78 12.23
N LEU A 771 -9.40 17.85 12.05
CA LEU A 771 -10.22 17.70 10.84
C LEU A 771 -10.79 19.02 10.28
N ALA A 772 -11.29 19.91 11.14
CA ALA A 772 -11.81 21.21 10.74
C ALA A 772 -10.74 22.16 10.14
N GLY A 773 -9.54 22.19 10.72
CA GLY A 773 -8.44 23.02 10.23
C GLY A 773 -7.84 22.49 8.93
N TYR A 774 -7.69 21.16 8.82
CA TYR A 774 -7.30 20.48 7.58
C TYR A 774 -8.29 20.77 6.45
N ASN A 775 -9.59 20.53 6.67
CA ASN A 775 -10.63 20.77 5.67
C ASN A 775 -10.73 22.25 5.28
N ALA A 776 -10.55 23.18 6.23
CA ALA A 776 -10.48 24.60 5.89
C ALA A 776 -9.30 24.92 4.96
N ALA A 777 -8.11 24.37 5.21
CA ALA A 777 -6.93 24.63 4.40
C ALA A 777 -7.08 24.08 2.96
N VAL A 778 -7.60 22.87 2.81
CA VAL A 778 -7.89 22.25 1.51
C VAL A 778 -9.01 22.99 0.79
N GLN A 779 -10.11 23.34 1.48
CA GLN A 779 -11.23 24.08 0.89
C GLN A 779 -10.81 25.46 0.39
N LEU A 780 -9.93 26.18 1.11
CA LEU A 780 -9.37 27.45 0.62
C LEU A 780 -8.67 27.27 -0.73
N ARG A 781 -7.97 26.16 -0.96
CA ARG A 781 -7.32 25.87 -2.24
C ARG A 781 -8.33 25.46 -3.31
N ALA A 782 -9.35 24.68 -2.97
CA ALA A 782 -10.44 24.31 -3.87
C ALA A 782 -11.26 25.53 -4.36
N ASP A 783 -11.57 26.48 -3.47
CA ASP A 783 -12.24 27.75 -3.78
C ASP A 783 -11.29 28.79 -4.43
N GLY A 784 -10.09 28.38 -4.85
CA GLY A 784 -9.18 29.20 -5.66
C GLY A 784 -8.39 30.28 -4.90
N PHE A 785 -8.32 30.23 -3.56
CA PHE A 785 -7.53 31.18 -2.79
C PHE A 785 -6.05 31.11 -3.19
N ALA A 786 -5.51 32.19 -3.75
CA ALA A 786 -4.13 32.25 -4.24
C ALA A 786 -3.11 32.63 -3.15
N GLY A 787 -3.58 33.24 -2.04
CA GLY A 787 -2.75 33.75 -0.95
C GLY A 787 -2.08 32.68 -0.08
N ALA A 788 -1.23 33.12 0.85
CA ALA A 788 -0.54 32.23 1.78
C ALA A 788 -1.55 31.57 2.75
N VAL A 789 -1.44 30.26 2.94
CA VAL A 789 -2.20 29.51 3.95
C VAL A 789 -1.19 28.84 4.86
N THR A 790 -1.36 28.98 6.17
CA THR A 790 -0.51 28.33 7.18
C THR A 790 -1.36 27.65 8.24
N ILE A 791 -1.13 26.37 8.49
CA ILE A 791 -1.69 25.63 9.62
C ILE A 791 -0.65 25.60 10.75
N VAL A 792 -1.08 25.84 11.99
CA VAL A 792 -0.26 25.76 13.19
C VAL A 792 -0.98 24.94 14.25
N ASP A 793 -0.31 23.94 14.82
CA ASP A 793 -0.81 23.13 15.94
C ASP A 793 0.32 22.75 16.90
N GLY A 794 -0.02 22.51 18.16
CA GLY A 794 0.89 21.94 19.17
C GLY A 794 1.09 20.42 19.05
N GLU A 795 0.19 19.71 18.39
CA GLU A 795 0.37 18.29 18.03
C GLU A 795 1.33 18.15 16.83
N THR A 796 1.88 16.95 16.64
CA THR A 796 2.98 16.69 15.68
C THR A 796 2.54 16.33 14.26
N ALA A 797 1.23 16.21 14.01
CA ALA A 797 0.67 15.92 12.69
C ALA A 797 -0.80 16.37 12.59
N SER A 798 -1.36 16.36 11.38
CA SER A 798 -2.80 16.50 11.11
C SER A 798 -3.38 15.11 10.84
N TYR A 799 -4.28 14.62 11.70
CA TYR A 799 -4.69 13.21 11.72
C TYR A 799 -6.13 12.98 12.20
N ASP A 800 -6.67 11.79 11.90
CA ASP A 800 -8.03 11.41 12.25
C ASP A 800 -8.19 10.88 13.68
N ARG A 801 -9.23 11.33 14.38
CA ARG A 801 -9.44 11.08 15.82
C ARG A 801 -10.38 9.93 16.19
N PRO A 802 -11.44 9.56 15.44
CA PRO A 802 -12.30 8.42 15.76
C PRO A 802 -11.57 7.08 15.96
N PRO A 803 -10.46 6.77 15.25
CA PRO A 803 -9.67 5.55 15.51
C PRO A 803 -9.09 5.45 16.92
N LEU A 804 -8.84 6.58 17.62
CA LEU A 804 -8.22 6.60 18.95
C LEU A 804 -9.00 5.83 20.03
N SER A 805 -10.33 5.66 19.87
CA SER A 805 -11.20 4.87 20.77
C SER A 805 -11.59 3.49 20.22
N LYS A 806 -11.27 3.20 18.95
CA LYS A 806 -11.76 2.01 18.22
C LYS A 806 -10.65 1.00 17.92
N SER A 807 -9.64 1.44 17.17
CA SER A 807 -8.53 0.61 16.68
C SER A 807 -7.24 0.77 17.48
N LEU A 808 -7.31 1.39 18.67
CA LEU A 808 -6.18 1.69 19.55
C LEU A 808 -5.21 0.52 19.80
N PHE A 809 -5.71 -0.71 19.81
CA PHE A 809 -4.94 -1.92 20.08
C PHE A 809 -4.64 -2.76 18.84
N ASP A 810 -5.03 -2.29 17.65
CA ASP A 810 -4.81 -2.98 16.37
C ASP A 810 -3.36 -2.83 15.89
N ALA A 811 -2.88 -3.77 15.09
CA ALA A 811 -1.44 -3.93 14.81
C ALA A 811 -0.83 -2.74 14.05
N ASP A 812 -1.62 -2.11 13.19
CA ASP A 812 -1.31 -1.01 12.28
C ASP A 812 -1.52 0.40 12.88
N PHE A 813 -2.16 0.50 14.04
CA PHE A 813 -2.41 1.79 14.71
C PHE A 813 -1.09 2.54 14.95
N SER A 814 -0.92 3.66 14.24
CA SER A 814 0.27 4.51 14.21
C SER A 814 -0.14 5.94 13.80
N LEU A 815 0.65 6.96 14.15
CA LEU A 815 0.32 8.34 13.78
C LEU A 815 0.33 8.55 12.24
N GLU A 816 1.19 7.80 11.54
CA GLU A 816 1.31 7.81 10.08
C GLU A 816 0.06 7.27 9.40
N ALA A 817 -0.45 6.11 9.84
CA ALA A 817 -1.70 5.52 9.32
C ALA A 817 -2.95 6.38 9.60
N LEU A 818 -2.89 7.28 10.58
CA LEU A 818 -3.98 8.20 10.93
C LEU A 818 -3.87 9.57 10.25
N ALA A 819 -2.72 9.91 9.65
CA ALA A 819 -2.48 11.25 9.11
C ALA A 819 -3.33 11.53 7.86
N PHE A 820 -3.97 12.71 7.80
CA PHE A 820 -4.73 13.13 6.60
C PHE A 820 -3.81 13.47 5.43
N ALA A 821 -2.62 13.98 5.74
CA ALA A 821 -1.55 14.35 4.81
C ALA A 821 -0.25 14.52 5.60
N ASP A 822 0.89 14.21 4.98
CA ASP A 822 2.20 14.58 5.51
C ASP A 822 2.56 16.05 5.16
N GLU A 823 3.70 16.54 5.67
CA GLU A 823 4.16 17.90 5.37
C GLU A 823 4.45 18.13 3.88
N ALA A 824 4.81 17.08 3.13
CA ALA A 824 5.10 17.17 1.70
C ALA A 824 3.83 17.38 0.88
N ALA A 825 2.79 16.58 1.11
CA ALA A 825 1.48 16.69 0.47
C ALA A 825 0.79 18.03 0.78
N LEU A 826 0.92 18.55 2.00
CA LEU A 826 0.47 19.91 2.33
C LEU A 826 1.27 20.98 1.56
N ALA A 827 2.59 20.84 1.48
CA ALA A 827 3.45 21.78 0.75
C ALA A 827 3.16 21.78 -0.77
N GLU A 828 2.84 20.64 -1.37
CA GLU A 828 2.40 20.53 -2.78
C GLU A 828 1.13 21.33 -3.05
N GLN A 829 0.18 21.35 -2.10
CA GLN A 829 -1.02 22.20 -2.15
C GLN A 829 -0.74 23.67 -1.79
N ARG A 830 0.54 24.07 -1.61
CA ARG A 830 0.97 25.39 -1.13
C ARG A 830 0.42 25.74 0.27
N ILE A 831 0.18 24.74 1.11
CA ILE A 831 -0.25 24.91 2.52
C ILE A 831 1.00 24.74 3.38
N ALA A 832 1.41 25.78 4.11
CA ALA A 832 2.51 25.67 5.05
C ALA A 832 2.01 25.02 6.35
N ALA A 833 2.74 24.06 6.89
CA ALA A 833 2.46 23.45 8.19
C ALA A 833 3.49 23.88 9.24
N ARG A 834 3.07 24.03 10.49
CA ARG A 834 3.92 24.17 11.67
C ARG A 834 3.34 23.34 12.80
N PHE A 835 3.72 22.07 12.84
CA PHE A 835 3.38 21.15 13.90
C PHE A 835 4.31 21.33 15.12
N GLY A 836 3.96 20.74 16.27
CA GLY A 836 4.72 20.87 17.51
C GLY A 836 4.83 22.31 18.07
N SER A 837 3.99 23.22 17.59
CA SER A 837 4.12 24.68 17.71
C SER A 837 2.87 25.30 18.37
N PRO A 838 2.63 25.06 19.69
CA PRO A 838 1.39 25.50 20.33
C PRO A 838 1.24 27.03 20.37
N VAL A 839 0.05 27.51 20.01
CA VAL A 839 -0.33 28.94 20.08
C VAL A 839 -0.70 29.30 21.51
N VAL A 840 -0.16 30.42 22.02
CA VAL A 840 -0.33 30.86 23.42
C VAL A 840 -1.04 32.22 23.57
N SER A 841 -1.21 32.99 22.49
CA SER A 841 -2.08 34.17 22.48
C SER A 841 -2.50 34.57 21.07
N LEU A 842 -3.64 35.24 20.97
CA LEU A 842 -4.23 35.80 19.76
C LEU A 842 -4.42 37.32 19.92
N ASP A 843 -4.01 38.10 18.93
CA ASP A 843 -4.48 39.47 18.70
C ASP A 843 -5.61 39.43 17.66
N ALA A 844 -6.85 39.60 18.14
CA ALA A 844 -8.04 39.54 17.31
C ALA A 844 -8.28 40.80 16.45
N GLU A 845 -7.72 41.96 16.83
CA GLU A 845 -7.81 43.20 16.04
C GLU A 845 -6.72 43.22 14.97
N GLY A 846 -5.47 42.90 15.35
CA GLY A 846 -4.34 42.84 14.43
C GLY A 846 -4.40 41.65 13.47
N GLY A 847 -4.95 40.51 13.89
CA GLY A 847 -4.91 39.25 13.13
C GLY A 847 -3.58 38.52 13.26
N SER A 848 -2.95 38.57 14.44
CA SER A 848 -1.71 37.83 14.72
C SER A 848 -1.87 36.83 15.87
N VAL A 849 -1.00 35.83 15.91
CA VAL A 849 -0.88 34.89 17.02
C VAL A 849 0.57 34.78 17.46
N ARG A 850 0.78 34.48 18.74
CA ARG A 850 2.11 34.16 19.29
C ARG A 850 2.19 32.70 19.67
N LEU A 851 3.29 32.06 19.29
CA LEU A 851 3.63 30.68 19.60
C LEU A 851 4.37 30.58 20.94
N ALA A 852 4.43 29.39 21.53
CA ALA A 852 5.08 29.17 22.82
C ALA A 852 6.60 29.45 22.83
N ASP A 853 7.27 29.39 21.68
CA ASP A 853 8.68 29.76 21.50
C ASP A 853 8.92 31.28 21.45
N GLY A 854 7.84 32.08 21.40
CA GLY A 854 7.86 33.54 21.27
C GLY A 854 7.73 34.04 19.82
N THR A 855 7.70 33.16 18.82
CA THR A 855 7.47 33.53 17.42
C THR A 855 6.08 34.15 17.25
N GLU A 856 5.98 35.23 16.48
CA GLU A 856 4.70 35.86 16.12
C GLU A 856 4.40 35.65 14.63
N LEU A 857 3.14 35.34 14.31
CA LEU A 857 2.64 35.10 12.96
C LEU A 857 1.39 35.95 12.72
N SER A 858 1.42 36.78 11.67
CA SER A 858 0.30 37.66 11.29
C SER A 858 -0.31 37.22 9.95
N ALA A 859 -1.64 37.32 9.84
CA ALA A 859 -2.37 37.05 8.61
C ALA A 859 -3.52 38.03 8.41
N GLY A 860 -4.05 38.13 7.19
CA GLY A 860 -5.23 38.95 6.90
C GLY A 860 -6.49 38.43 7.60
N LYS A 861 -6.59 37.10 7.78
CA LYS A 861 -7.62 36.43 8.59
C LYS A 861 -7.03 35.26 9.39
N VAL A 862 -7.62 34.98 10.54
CA VAL A 862 -7.25 33.86 11.44
C VAL A 862 -8.46 32.96 11.66
N LEU A 863 -8.29 31.65 11.49
CA LEU A 863 -9.27 30.63 11.83
C LEU A 863 -8.87 29.91 13.12
N LEU A 864 -9.78 29.86 14.09
CA LEU A 864 -9.68 29.04 15.29
C LEU A 864 -10.35 27.68 15.05
N ALA A 865 -9.56 26.67 14.77
CA ALA A 865 -9.94 25.27 14.62
C ALA A 865 -9.39 24.42 15.79
N THR A 866 -9.32 25.01 16.99
CA THR A 866 -8.67 24.45 18.20
C THR A 866 -9.40 23.25 18.82
N GLY A 867 -10.57 22.88 18.29
CA GLY A 867 -11.38 21.76 18.75
C GLY A 867 -11.71 21.85 20.25
N GLY A 868 -11.47 20.76 20.97
CA GLY A 868 -11.66 20.70 22.41
C GLY A 868 -10.82 19.61 23.08
N ARG A 869 -11.23 19.24 24.28
CA ARG A 869 -10.57 18.28 25.17
C ARG A 869 -11.61 17.52 25.98
N ALA A 870 -11.23 16.38 26.55
CA ALA A 870 -12.07 15.69 27.52
C ALA A 870 -12.42 16.62 28.68
N ARG A 871 -13.69 16.62 29.10
CA ARG A 871 -14.16 17.44 30.21
C ARG A 871 -13.49 16.95 31.51
N PRO A 872 -12.70 17.78 32.21
CA PRO A 872 -12.05 17.36 33.44
C PRO A 872 -13.09 17.09 34.52
N LEU A 873 -12.85 16.05 35.33
CA LEU A 873 -13.68 15.70 36.47
C LEU A 873 -13.08 16.33 37.73
N ASP A 874 -13.69 17.40 38.23
CA ASP A 874 -13.21 18.15 39.40
C ASP A 874 -13.54 17.42 40.71
N ILE A 875 -12.76 16.38 41.01
CA ILE A 875 -12.85 15.56 42.22
C ILE A 875 -11.46 15.26 42.79
N PRO A 876 -11.34 14.93 44.10
CA PRO A 876 -10.10 14.47 44.69
C PRO A 876 -9.47 13.32 43.89
N GLY A 877 -8.18 13.45 43.60
CA GLY A 877 -7.39 12.45 42.88
C GLY A 877 -7.47 12.48 41.34
N ALA A 878 -8.18 13.43 40.72
CA ALA A 878 -8.25 13.58 39.27
C ALA A 878 -6.89 13.73 38.55
N THR A 879 -5.83 14.11 39.27
CA THR A 879 -4.45 14.27 38.76
C THR A 879 -3.49 13.16 39.23
N LEU A 880 -4.00 12.03 39.76
CA LEU A 880 -3.15 10.92 40.19
C LEU A 880 -2.49 10.21 38.99
N PRO A 881 -1.22 9.76 39.12
CA PRO A 881 -0.59 8.95 38.08
C PRO A 881 -1.41 7.69 37.76
N GLY A 882 -1.75 7.51 36.48
CA GLY A 882 -2.61 6.41 36.01
C GLY A 882 -4.10 6.77 35.91
N VAL A 883 -4.50 7.99 36.27
CA VAL A 883 -5.75 8.63 35.82
C VAL A 883 -5.43 9.46 34.58
N GLN A 884 -6.17 9.27 33.48
CA GLN A 884 -5.97 10.02 32.24
C GLN A 884 -7.28 10.25 31.47
N ALA A 885 -7.21 11.09 30.44
CA ALA A 885 -8.24 11.24 29.41
C ALA A 885 -7.85 10.51 28.12
N LEU A 886 -8.68 10.66 27.09
CA LEU A 886 -8.42 10.21 25.72
C LEU A 886 -8.99 11.25 24.73
N THR A 887 -8.14 12.10 24.18
CA THR A 887 -8.50 13.07 23.12
C THR A 887 -7.41 13.29 22.06
N SER A 888 -6.17 12.94 22.35
CA SER A 888 -5.01 13.07 21.46
C SER A 888 -4.30 11.74 21.24
N PHE A 889 -3.53 11.65 20.15
CA PHE A 889 -2.71 10.48 19.84
C PHE A 889 -1.73 10.13 20.98
N ASN A 890 -1.14 11.14 21.64
CA ASN A 890 -0.22 10.94 22.75
C ASN A 890 -0.90 10.31 23.99
N GLU A 891 -2.14 10.72 24.30
CA GLU A 891 -2.92 10.09 25.38
C GLU A 891 -3.33 8.65 25.03
N ALA A 892 -3.67 8.42 23.76
CA ALA A 892 -4.01 7.12 23.23
C ALA A 892 -2.80 6.17 23.28
N GLU A 893 -1.64 6.58 22.77
CA GLU A 893 -0.41 5.79 22.81
C GLU A 893 0.05 5.52 24.25
N ALA A 894 -0.07 6.51 25.14
CA ALA A 894 0.19 6.32 26.57
C ALA A 894 -0.73 5.25 27.18
N LEU A 895 -2.02 5.23 26.83
CA LEU A 895 -2.95 4.18 27.26
C LEU A 895 -2.58 2.82 26.68
N ARG A 896 -2.30 2.74 25.37
CA ARG A 896 -1.92 1.51 24.67
C ARG A 896 -0.67 0.87 25.28
N ARG A 897 0.37 1.67 25.57
CA ARG A 897 1.61 1.20 26.22
C ARG A 897 1.42 0.78 27.68
N ALA A 898 0.37 1.28 28.32
CA ALA A 898 0.15 1.12 29.76
C ALA A 898 -0.89 0.05 30.13
N VAL A 899 -1.58 -0.54 29.14
CA VAL A 899 -2.56 -1.61 29.28
C VAL A 899 -2.03 -2.88 28.63
N SER A 900 -1.99 -3.97 29.39
CA SER A 900 -1.68 -5.32 28.93
C SER A 900 -2.87 -6.25 29.17
N PRO A 901 -2.93 -7.43 28.55
CA PRO A 901 -3.92 -8.46 28.92
C PRO A 901 -3.91 -8.71 30.44
N GLY A 902 -5.10 -8.77 31.04
CA GLY A 902 -5.31 -8.88 32.49
C GLY A 902 -5.16 -7.59 33.30
N ALA A 903 -4.81 -6.44 32.70
CA ALA A 903 -4.79 -5.17 33.42
C ALA A 903 -6.21 -4.69 33.74
N ARG A 904 -6.45 -4.18 34.95
CA ARG A 904 -7.78 -3.69 35.35
C ARG A 904 -7.95 -2.23 34.96
N VAL A 905 -8.95 -1.93 34.13
CA VAL A 905 -9.17 -0.57 33.62
C VAL A 905 -10.59 -0.10 33.98
N ALA A 906 -10.68 1.00 34.72
CA ALA A 906 -11.95 1.65 35.00
C ALA A 906 -12.20 2.79 34.00
N VAL A 907 -13.26 2.70 33.21
CA VAL A 907 -13.69 3.75 32.28
C VAL A 907 -14.83 4.52 32.92
N ILE A 908 -14.68 5.84 33.07
CA ILE A 908 -15.64 6.71 33.76
C ILE A 908 -16.47 7.46 32.72
N GLY A 909 -17.72 7.06 32.56
CA GLY A 909 -18.68 7.61 31.60
C GLY A 909 -18.95 6.68 30.42
N GLY A 910 -20.20 6.21 30.30
CA GLY A 910 -20.68 5.39 29.18
C GLY A 910 -21.17 6.20 27.98
N GLY A 911 -20.52 7.34 27.67
CA GLY A 911 -20.76 8.07 26.42
C GLY A 911 -20.23 7.32 25.20
N LEU A 912 -20.28 7.91 24.00
CA LEU A 912 -19.81 7.27 22.76
C LEU A 912 -18.37 6.77 22.92
N ILE A 913 -17.41 7.67 23.15
CA ILE A 913 -15.98 7.37 23.34
C ILE A 913 -15.75 6.34 24.47
N GLY A 914 -16.42 6.49 25.61
CA GLY A 914 -16.24 5.59 26.76
C GLY A 914 -16.76 4.17 26.51
N ALA A 915 -17.85 4.02 25.75
CA ALA A 915 -18.39 2.72 25.36
C ALA A 915 -17.51 2.04 24.28
N GLU A 916 -17.08 2.79 23.27
CA GLU A 916 -16.12 2.31 22.27
C GLU A 916 -14.82 1.83 22.92
N LEU A 917 -14.22 2.68 23.78
CA LEU A 917 -12.98 2.37 24.48
C LEU A 917 -13.13 1.15 25.40
N ALA A 918 -14.27 1.00 26.08
CA ALA A 918 -14.53 -0.18 26.90
C ALA A 918 -14.58 -1.46 26.06
N SER A 919 -15.13 -1.40 24.84
CA SER A 919 -15.10 -2.51 23.88
C SER A 919 -13.66 -2.80 23.39
N ALA A 920 -12.91 -1.77 22.98
CA ALA A 920 -11.53 -1.93 22.51
C ALA A 920 -10.57 -2.48 23.59
N LEU A 921 -10.69 -2.00 24.84
CA LEU A 921 -9.92 -2.50 25.99
C LEU A 921 -10.25 -3.97 26.31
N SER A 922 -11.53 -4.33 26.28
CA SER A 922 -11.99 -5.71 26.50
C SER A 922 -11.48 -6.65 25.41
N ARG A 923 -11.54 -6.22 24.14
CA ARG A 923 -10.96 -6.92 22.97
C ARG A 923 -9.45 -7.11 23.08
N ALA A 924 -8.74 -6.15 23.68
CA ALA A 924 -7.31 -6.26 24.03
C ALA A 924 -7.01 -7.14 25.26
N GLY A 925 -8.03 -7.75 25.88
CA GLY A 925 -7.90 -8.66 27.02
C GLY A 925 -7.78 -7.99 28.39
N ALA A 926 -8.14 -6.71 28.52
CA ALA A 926 -8.16 -6.02 29.81
C ALA A 926 -9.40 -6.38 30.65
N GLU A 927 -9.27 -6.35 31.99
CA GLU A 927 -10.40 -6.46 32.92
C GLU A 927 -11.10 -5.10 33.06
N VAL A 928 -12.11 -4.85 32.22
CA VAL A 928 -12.76 -3.53 32.14
C VAL A 928 -13.93 -3.41 33.13
N THR A 929 -13.97 -2.29 33.86
CA THR A 929 -15.17 -1.82 34.58
C THR A 929 -15.64 -0.48 34.01
N LEU A 930 -16.85 -0.44 33.45
CA LEU A 930 -17.48 0.78 32.95
C LEU A 930 -18.36 1.40 34.04
N VAL A 931 -17.96 2.57 34.54
CA VAL A 931 -18.69 3.31 35.58
C VAL A 931 -19.58 4.36 34.93
N VAL A 932 -20.89 4.26 35.13
CA VAL A 932 -21.90 5.14 34.52
C VAL A 932 -22.74 5.85 35.59
N ARG A 933 -23.16 7.08 35.33
CA ARG A 933 -23.96 7.86 36.30
C ARG A 933 -25.45 7.51 36.30
N ARG A 934 -25.95 7.02 35.17
CA ARG A 934 -27.34 6.63 34.90
C ARG A 934 -27.36 5.52 33.85
N GLU A 935 -28.46 4.79 33.78
CA GLU A 935 -28.67 3.70 32.84
C GLU A 935 -30.06 3.84 32.17
N PRO A 936 -30.16 3.72 30.83
CA PRO A 936 -29.06 3.60 29.87
C PRO A 936 -28.39 4.97 29.57
N PRO A 937 -27.05 5.05 29.49
CA PRO A 937 -26.37 6.22 28.89
C PRO A 937 -26.78 6.43 27.44
N LEU A 938 -26.56 7.64 26.89
CA LEU A 938 -26.83 8.01 25.48
C LEU A 938 -28.30 7.99 25.01
N GLU A 939 -29.28 7.74 25.90
CA GLU A 939 -30.73 7.74 25.57
C GLU A 939 -31.19 8.95 24.74
N HIS A 940 -30.63 10.15 25.00
CA HIS A 940 -31.00 11.41 24.36
C HIS A 940 -30.43 11.58 22.95
N ALA A 941 -29.40 10.79 22.61
CA ALA A 941 -28.68 10.83 21.34
C ALA A 941 -29.18 9.77 20.35
N ILE A 942 -29.55 8.57 20.85
CA ILE A 942 -29.92 7.41 20.02
C ILE A 942 -31.26 6.74 20.39
N GLY A 943 -31.98 7.28 21.38
CA GLY A 943 -33.20 6.69 21.92
C GLY A 943 -32.94 5.62 23.00
N GLU A 944 -33.86 5.51 23.96
CA GLU A 944 -33.78 4.60 25.11
C GLU A 944 -33.61 3.13 24.70
N LEU A 945 -34.27 2.68 23.62
CA LEU A 945 -34.24 1.31 23.15
C LEU A 945 -32.84 0.88 22.66
N LEU A 946 -32.24 1.64 21.75
CA LEU A 946 -30.89 1.34 21.23
C LEU A 946 -29.82 1.54 22.30
N ALA A 947 -29.98 2.57 23.14
CA ALA A 947 -29.13 2.81 24.30
C ALA A 947 -29.13 1.61 25.26
N THR A 948 -30.31 1.06 25.58
CA THR A 948 -30.43 -0.15 26.43
C THR A 948 -29.79 -1.36 25.76
N HIS A 949 -30.11 -1.63 24.49
CA HIS A 949 -29.61 -2.80 23.77
C HIS A 949 -28.08 -2.81 23.66
N LEU A 950 -27.48 -1.71 23.19
CA LEU A 950 -26.04 -1.61 23.01
C LEU A 950 -25.23 -1.54 24.31
N HIS A 951 -25.86 -1.18 25.44
CA HIS A 951 -25.18 -1.20 26.74
C HIS A 951 -25.31 -2.54 27.46
N ALA A 952 -26.37 -3.31 27.21
CA ALA A 952 -26.47 -4.70 27.68
C ALA A 952 -25.30 -5.55 27.12
N GLN A 953 -24.92 -5.32 25.86
CA GLN A 953 -23.77 -5.98 25.22
C GLN A 953 -22.46 -5.86 26.01
N HIS A 954 -22.24 -4.78 26.77
CA HIS A 954 -21.05 -4.69 27.64
C HIS A 954 -21.01 -5.83 28.67
N GLY A 955 -22.13 -6.11 29.34
CA GLY A 955 -22.23 -7.20 30.30
C GLY A 955 -22.08 -8.57 29.64
N GLU A 956 -22.63 -8.74 28.44
CA GLU A 956 -22.52 -9.97 27.63
C GLU A 956 -21.06 -10.26 27.22
N GLN A 957 -20.29 -9.23 26.90
CA GLN A 957 -18.85 -9.29 26.60
C GLN A 957 -17.96 -9.28 27.86
N GLY A 958 -18.53 -9.49 29.04
CA GLY A 958 -17.79 -9.62 30.30
C GLY A 958 -17.28 -8.32 30.92
N ILE A 959 -17.66 -7.15 30.37
CA ILE A 959 -17.34 -5.84 30.95
C ILE A 959 -18.26 -5.60 32.15
N ARG A 960 -17.67 -5.30 33.31
CA ARG A 960 -18.44 -4.99 34.50
C ARG A 960 -19.03 -3.58 34.40
N VAL A 961 -20.35 -3.45 34.28
CA VAL A 961 -21.04 -2.16 34.39
C VAL A 961 -21.33 -1.84 35.86
N VAL A 962 -21.09 -0.60 36.29
CA VAL A 962 -21.39 -0.11 37.65
C VAL A 962 -22.09 1.24 37.56
N VAL A 963 -23.30 1.34 38.11
CA VAL A 963 -24.08 2.58 38.15
C VAL A 963 -23.78 3.34 39.45
N GLY A 964 -23.27 4.56 39.35
CA GLY A 964 -23.04 5.45 40.50
C GLY A 964 -22.28 6.73 40.16
N ASP A 965 -22.50 7.78 40.95
CA ASP A 965 -21.70 9.01 40.88
C ASP A 965 -20.31 8.77 41.46
N THR A 966 -19.26 9.04 40.68
CA THR A 966 -17.87 8.99 41.14
C THR A 966 -17.53 10.24 41.96
N VAL A 967 -16.95 10.07 43.15
CA VAL A 967 -16.67 11.16 44.11
C VAL A 967 -15.19 11.36 44.43
N GLU A 968 -14.35 10.35 44.25
CA GLU A 968 -12.90 10.42 44.50
C GLU A 968 -12.19 9.32 43.68
N PHE A 969 -11.00 9.64 43.17
CA PHE A 969 -10.00 8.63 42.81
C PHE A 969 -8.98 8.53 43.93
N ALA A 970 -8.81 7.35 44.50
CA ALA A 970 -7.88 7.11 45.61
C ALA A 970 -6.70 6.26 45.14
N GLN A 971 -5.53 6.47 45.75
CA GLN A 971 -4.38 5.58 45.61
C GLN A 971 -3.95 5.07 46.99
N ALA A 972 -3.82 3.74 47.14
CA ALA A 972 -3.35 3.09 48.35
C ALA A 972 -2.47 1.89 47.99
N ASP A 973 -1.33 1.75 48.65
CA ASP A 973 -0.34 0.67 48.42
C ASP A 973 0.05 0.46 46.94
N GLY A 974 0.01 1.54 46.14
CA GLY A 974 0.31 1.56 44.71
C GLY A 974 -0.88 1.29 43.79
N ALA A 975 -1.99 0.74 44.28
CA ALA A 975 -3.20 0.47 43.49
C ALA A 975 -4.13 1.70 43.43
N LEU A 976 -4.82 1.89 42.31
CA LEU A 976 -5.85 2.91 42.14
C LEU A 976 -7.23 2.34 42.51
N ALA A 977 -8.13 3.22 42.96
CA ALA A 977 -9.53 2.90 43.18
C ALA A 977 -10.45 4.08 42.85
N VAL A 978 -11.55 3.80 42.17
CA VAL A 978 -12.66 4.73 41.95
C VAL A 978 -13.63 4.58 43.12
N ARG A 979 -13.89 5.65 43.87
CA ARG A 979 -14.90 5.67 44.95
C ARG A 979 -16.20 6.29 44.47
N LEU A 980 -17.31 5.65 44.82
CA LEU A 980 -18.65 6.08 44.46
C LEU A 980 -19.39 6.71 45.64
N ALA A 981 -20.41 7.51 45.34
CA ALA A 981 -21.18 8.26 46.35
C ALA A 981 -21.92 7.37 47.37
N ASP A 982 -22.16 6.10 47.05
CA ASP A 982 -22.75 5.10 47.96
C ASP A 982 -21.72 4.49 48.94
N GLY A 983 -20.44 4.87 48.83
CA GLY A 983 -19.33 4.37 49.64
C GLY A 983 -18.66 3.10 49.08
N SER A 984 -19.14 2.56 47.96
CA SER A 984 -18.48 1.45 47.27
C SER A 984 -17.22 1.91 46.52
N ALA A 985 -16.38 0.96 46.11
CA ALA A 985 -15.16 1.23 45.37
C ALA A 985 -14.88 0.17 44.28
N VAL A 986 -14.34 0.64 43.15
CA VAL A 986 -13.85 -0.19 42.04
C VAL A 986 -12.33 -0.08 42.02
N ALA A 987 -11.62 -1.20 42.22
CA ALA A 987 -10.17 -1.24 42.10
C ALA A 987 -9.73 -1.26 40.63
N ALA A 988 -8.67 -0.53 40.29
CA ALA A 988 -8.14 -0.47 38.94
C ALA A 988 -6.61 -0.27 38.94
N ASP A 989 -5.99 -0.61 37.81
CA ASP A 989 -4.60 -0.31 37.51
C ASP A 989 -4.49 0.96 36.63
N ARG A 990 -5.53 1.25 35.83
CA ARG A 990 -5.71 2.50 35.07
C ARG A 990 -7.14 3.02 35.17
N ILE A 991 -7.29 4.34 35.14
CA ILE A 991 -8.59 5.03 35.13
C ILE A 991 -8.62 5.96 33.91
N VAL A 992 -9.62 5.81 33.05
CA VAL A 992 -9.82 6.68 31.88
C VAL A 992 -11.13 7.47 32.05
N VAL A 993 -11.04 8.80 31.96
CA VAL A 993 -12.16 9.72 32.18
C VAL A 993 -12.75 10.16 30.84
N SER A 994 -14.03 9.81 30.62
CA SER A 994 -14.79 10.08 29.38
C SER A 994 -16.18 10.65 29.72
N VAL A 995 -16.21 11.72 30.53
CA VAL A 995 -17.45 12.33 31.08
C VAL A 995 -18.01 13.48 30.24
N GLY A 996 -17.72 13.49 28.94
CA GLY A 996 -18.10 14.53 27.97
C GLY A 996 -16.91 15.37 27.52
N PHE A 997 -17.20 16.39 26.71
CA PHE A 997 -16.20 17.21 26.03
C PHE A 997 -16.27 18.69 26.47
N ALA A 998 -15.21 19.46 26.23
CA ALA A 998 -15.13 20.89 26.52
C ALA A 998 -14.31 21.61 25.42
N PRO A 999 -14.77 22.75 24.88
CA PRO A 999 -14.10 23.43 23.78
C PRO A 999 -12.83 24.16 24.23
N ASN A 1000 -11.80 24.18 23.37
CA ASN A 1000 -10.55 24.90 23.62
C ASN A 1000 -10.69 26.39 23.24
N ALA A 1001 -11.59 27.09 23.95
CA ALA A 1001 -11.96 28.48 23.70
C ALA A 1001 -11.11 29.52 24.47
N GLU A 1002 -10.09 29.09 25.22
CA GLU A 1002 -9.28 29.96 26.08
C GLU A 1002 -8.55 31.06 25.31
N LEU A 1003 -8.02 30.77 24.12
CA LEU A 1003 -7.38 31.76 23.24
C LEU A 1003 -8.35 32.85 22.80
N ALA A 1004 -9.58 32.47 22.47
CA ALA A 1004 -10.62 33.40 22.03
C ALA A 1004 -11.08 34.31 23.20
N LEU A 1005 -11.34 33.71 24.36
CA LEU A 1005 -11.73 34.43 25.57
C LEU A 1005 -10.64 35.43 26.01
N ALA A 1006 -9.37 35.01 25.98
CA ALA A 1006 -8.23 35.88 26.31
C ALA A 1006 -8.05 37.04 25.31
N ALA A 1007 -8.42 36.84 24.04
CA ALA A 1007 -8.42 37.86 23.00
C ALA A 1007 -9.68 38.77 23.01
N GLY A 1008 -10.58 38.60 23.98
CA GLY A 1008 -11.79 39.41 24.12
C GLY A 1008 -12.93 39.03 23.15
N LEU A 1009 -12.86 37.86 22.51
CA LEU A 1009 -13.95 37.35 21.67
C LEU A 1009 -15.13 36.87 22.52
N GLU A 1010 -16.33 36.93 21.94
CA GLU A 1010 -17.54 36.39 22.57
C GLU A 1010 -17.48 34.86 22.68
N VAL A 1011 -17.55 34.34 23.89
CA VAL A 1011 -17.49 32.90 24.22
C VAL A 1011 -18.64 32.53 25.16
N ALA A 1012 -19.28 31.39 24.92
CA ALA A 1012 -20.24 30.76 25.83
C ALA A 1012 -19.78 29.34 26.20
N ASP A 1013 -20.41 28.28 25.70
CA ASP A 1013 -19.84 26.92 25.72
C ASP A 1013 -19.14 26.70 24.37
N GLY A 1014 -18.20 27.58 24.01
CA GLY A 1014 -17.58 27.66 22.67
C GLY A 1014 -17.47 29.09 22.16
N VAL A 1015 -16.67 29.29 21.11
CA VAL A 1015 -16.49 30.60 20.45
C VAL A 1015 -17.74 30.92 19.63
N LEU A 1016 -18.39 32.05 19.94
CA LEU A 1016 -19.65 32.41 19.30
C LEU A 1016 -19.41 32.93 17.87
N VAL A 1017 -20.13 32.35 16.92
CA VAL A 1017 -20.03 32.67 15.49
C VAL A 1017 -21.38 32.94 14.83
N ASP A 1018 -21.35 33.75 13.76
CA ASP A 1018 -22.46 33.88 12.82
C ASP A 1018 -22.49 32.71 11.80
N ARG A 1019 -23.49 32.70 10.90
CA ARG A 1019 -23.66 31.65 9.87
C ARG A 1019 -22.49 31.55 8.89
N SER A 1020 -21.59 32.54 8.84
CA SER A 1020 -20.37 32.55 8.02
C SER A 1020 -19.13 32.22 8.84
N HIS A 1021 -19.28 31.59 10.00
CA HIS A 1021 -18.20 31.21 10.93
C HIS A 1021 -17.38 32.37 11.50
N ARG A 1022 -17.80 33.62 11.28
CA ARG A 1022 -17.10 34.80 11.77
C ARG A 1022 -17.45 35.04 13.24
N THR A 1023 -16.43 35.36 14.03
CA THR A 1023 -16.57 35.67 15.46
C THR A 1023 -17.01 37.12 15.69
N SER A 1024 -16.95 37.61 16.93
CA SER A 1024 -17.14 39.02 17.25
C SER A 1024 -16.04 39.96 16.72
N ALA A 1025 -14.92 39.44 16.19
CA ALA A 1025 -13.89 40.22 15.51
C ALA A 1025 -13.88 39.95 14.00
N GLU A 1026 -13.75 41.00 13.19
CA GLU A 1026 -13.87 40.94 11.72
C GLU A 1026 -12.83 40.00 11.05
N ARG A 1027 -11.63 39.89 11.63
CA ARG A 1027 -10.53 39.08 11.11
C ARG A 1027 -10.51 37.64 11.64
N VAL A 1028 -11.32 37.30 12.65
CA VAL A 1028 -11.24 36.01 13.34
C VAL A 1028 -12.50 35.17 13.10
N TYR A 1029 -12.28 33.92 12.72
CA TYR A 1029 -13.28 32.90 12.43
C TYR A 1029 -13.10 31.71 13.38
N ALA A 1030 -14.12 30.85 13.54
CA ALA A 1030 -13.98 29.60 14.30
C ALA A 1030 -14.72 28.43 13.64
N ALA A 1031 -14.15 27.23 13.70
CA ALA A 1031 -14.68 26.02 13.06
C ALA A 1031 -14.50 24.74 13.89
N GLY A 1032 -15.31 23.73 13.60
CA GLY A 1032 -15.36 22.46 14.33
C GLY A 1032 -15.80 22.63 15.78
N ASP A 1033 -15.39 21.69 16.64
CA ASP A 1033 -15.91 21.56 18.01
C ASP A 1033 -15.72 22.79 18.90
N VAL A 1034 -14.87 23.75 18.54
CA VAL A 1034 -14.70 25.00 19.30
C VAL A 1034 -15.80 26.02 18.97
N ALA A 1035 -16.43 25.93 17.80
CA ALA A 1035 -17.38 26.93 17.31
C ALA A 1035 -18.81 26.68 17.83
N GLN A 1036 -19.51 27.76 18.19
CA GLN A 1036 -20.89 27.74 18.66
C GLN A 1036 -21.73 28.77 17.91
N PHE A 1037 -22.71 28.32 17.13
CA PHE A 1037 -23.57 29.20 16.36
C PHE A 1037 -24.57 29.96 17.23
N ARG A 1038 -24.94 31.17 16.77
CA ARG A 1038 -26.11 31.91 17.28
C ARG A 1038 -27.38 31.50 16.54
N GLY A 1039 -28.45 31.23 17.29
CA GLY A 1039 -29.80 31.05 16.77
C GLY A 1039 -30.43 32.37 16.32
N GLU A 1040 -31.58 32.29 15.65
CA GLU A 1040 -32.29 33.46 15.12
C GLU A 1040 -32.84 34.39 16.23
N ASP A 1041 -33.03 33.88 17.45
CA ASP A 1041 -33.34 34.65 18.65
C ASP A 1041 -32.11 35.26 19.35
N GLY A 1042 -30.92 35.08 18.76
CA GLY A 1042 -29.62 35.56 19.25
C GLY A 1042 -28.96 34.67 20.31
N ARG A 1043 -29.62 33.59 20.77
CA ARG A 1043 -29.08 32.70 21.80
C ARG A 1043 -28.06 31.71 21.22
N PRO A 1044 -27.08 31.23 22.00
CA PRO A 1044 -26.20 30.15 21.58
C PRO A 1044 -26.98 28.85 21.32
N LEU A 1045 -26.71 28.20 20.19
CA LEU A 1045 -27.19 26.85 19.88
C LEU A 1045 -26.27 25.79 20.53
N PRO A 1046 -26.71 24.53 20.69
CA PRO A 1046 -25.81 23.43 21.02
C PRO A 1046 -24.69 23.30 19.98
N ARG A 1047 -23.48 22.92 20.41
CA ARG A 1047 -22.40 22.55 19.50
C ARG A 1047 -22.64 21.15 18.92
N ALA A 1048 -22.22 20.95 17.68
CA ALA A 1048 -22.19 19.64 17.05
C ALA A 1048 -20.77 19.05 17.22
N GLU A 1049 -20.63 18.12 18.16
CA GLU A 1049 -19.35 17.48 18.54
C GLU A 1049 -19.14 16.18 17.74
N HIS A 1050 -19.20 16.28 16.41
CA HIS A 1050 -19.19 15.12 15.51
C HIS A 1050 -18.24 15.36 14.33
N TRP A 1051 -17.65 14.27 13.82
CA TRP A 1051 -16.68 14.29 12.72
C TRP A 1051 -17.17 15.05 11.48
N GLU A 1052 -18.39 14.75 11.00
CA GLU A 1052 -18.95 15.43 9.83
C GLU A 1052 -19.14 16.94 10.09
N ALA A 1053 -19.62 17.32 11.29
CA ALA A 1053 -19.81 18.73 11.63
C ALA A 1053 -18.47 19.50 11.67
N ALA A 1054 -17.39 18.85 12.10
CA ALA A 1054 -16.05 19.44 12.05
C ALA A 1054 -15.51 19.55 10.62
N GLN A 1055 -15.72 18.54 9.77
CA GLN A 1055 -15.38 18.57 8.34
C GLN A 1055 -16.09 19.73 7.62
N LEU A 1056 -17.43 19.75 7.68
CA LEU A 1056 -18.28 20.73 6.98
C LEU A 1056 -18.05 22.15 7.53
N GLY A 1057 -17.93 22.30 8.86
CA GLY A 1057 -17.63 23.59 9.48
C GLY A 1057 -16.25 24.15 9.12
N GLY A 1058 -15.27 23.30 8.80
CA GLY A 1058 -13.99 23.71 8.22
C GLY A 1058 -14.15 24.30 6.82
N GLN A 1059 -14.90 23.61 5.95
CA GLN A 1059 -15.21 24.07 4.60
C GLN A 1059 -16.01 25.38 4.60
N ASP A 1060 -17.04 25.47 5.46
CA ASP A 1060 -17.89 26.66 5.57
C ASP A 1060 -17.11 27.86 6.13
N ALA A 1061 -16.19 27.64 7.07
CA ALA A 1061 -15.29 28.70 7.53
C ALA A 1061 -14.31 29.18 6.44
N ALA A 1062 -13.79 28.29 5.59
CA ALA A 1062 -12.99 28.70 4.42
C ALA A 1062 -13.79 29.63 3.49
N ARG A 1063 -15.02 29.23 3.14
CA ARG A 1063 -15.92 30.03 2.31
C ARG A 1063 -16.29 31.37 2.96
N GLY A 1064 -16.58 31.36 4.26
CA GLY A 1064 -16.83 32.57 5.05
C GLY A 1064 -15.62 33.51 5.14
N MET A 1065 -14.40 32.98 5.19
CA MET A 1065 -13.17 33.77 5.10
C MET A 1065 -12.96 34.41 3.73
N LEU A 1066 -13.42 33.77 2.65
CA LEU A 1066 -13.38 34.31 1.29
C LEU A 1066 -14.59 35.20 0.94
N GLY A 1067 -15.61 35.27 1.79
CA GLY A 1067 -16.85 36.00 1.52
C GLY A 1067 -17.78 35.31 0.51
N LEU A 1068 -17.60 34.01 0.32
CA LEU A 1068 -18.42 33.17 -0.55
C LEU A 1068 -19.71 32.73 0.14
N GLU A 1069 -20.70 32.33 -0.65
CA GLU A 1069 -21.97 31.80 -0.14
C GLU A 1069 -21.76 30.47 0.60
N ILE A 1070 -22.32 30.38 1.81
CA ILE A 1070 -22.29 29.17 2.66
C ILE A 1070 -23.43 28.25 2.23
N PRO A 1071 -23.17 26.99 1.82
CA PRO A 1071 -24.20 26.03 1.48
C PRO A 1071 -25.16 25.77 2.65
N ALA A 1072 -26.44 25.57 2.36
CA ALA A 1072 -27.37 25.05 3.37
C ALA A 1072 -26.94 23.63 3.77
N ARG A 1073 -26.65 23.43 5.07
CA ARG A 1073 -26.31 22.12 5.63
C ARG A 1073 -27.57 21.44 6.17
N GLY A 1074 -27.69 20.13 5.92
CA GLY A 1074 -28.79 19.29 6.40
C GLY A 1074 -28.63 18.88 7.86
N ALA A 1075 -29.41 17.89 8.28
CA ALA A 1075 -29.33 17.23 9.57
C ALA A 1075 -27.93 16.65 9.79
N GLY A 1076 -27.33 16.93 10.94
CA GLY A 1076 -26.01 16.39 11.29
C GLY A 1076 -26.08 14.88 11.54
N TRP A 1077 -25.02 14.18 11.14
CA TRP A 1077 -24.87 12.73 11.27
C TRP A 1077 -23.64 12.36 12.13
N PHE A 1078 -23.71 11.24 12.83
CA PHE A 1078 -22.58 10.62 13.52
C PHE A 1078 -22.74 9.09 13.59
N TRP A 1079 -21.63 8.39 13.87
CA TRP A 1079 -21.60 6.95 14.07
C TRP A 1079 -20.85 6.54 15.34
N SER A 1080 -20.94 5.26 15.71
CA SER A 1080 -20.15 4.65 16.78
C SER A 1080 -19.98 3.15 16.56
N ASP A 1081 -18.77 2.64 16.79
CA ASP A 1081 -18.42 1.24 16.54
C ASP A 1081 -18.08 0.53 17.86
N ARG A 1082 -18.86 -0.47 18.25
CA ARG A 1082 -18.54 -1.30 19.42
C ARG A 1082 -19.06 -2.73 19.28
N HIS A 1083 -18.29 -3.69 19.79
CA HIS A 1083 -18.64 -5.12 19.82
C HIS A 1083 -18.99 -5.75 18.46
N GLY A 1084 -18.54 -5.14 17.36
CA GLY A 1084 -18.87 -5.56 15.99
C GLY A 1084 -20.15 -4.97 15.40
N CYS A 1085 -20.87 -4.11 16.13
CA CYS A 1085 -22.03 -3.36 15.65
C CYS A 1085 -21.62 -1.96 15.18
N HIS A 1086 -22.15 -1.54 14.03
CA HIS A 1086 -22.06 -0.17 13.51
C HIS A 1086 -23.36 0.59 13.81
N LEU A 1087 -23.31 1.52 14.77
CA LEU A 1087 -24.43 2.41 15.10
C LEU A 1087 -24.31 3.70 14.31
N GLU A 1088 -25.37 4.10 13.61
CA GLU A 1088 -25.49 5.42 12.99
C GLU A 1088 -26.69 6.20 13.55
N ALA A 1089 -26.56 7.53 13.58
CA ALA A 1089 -27.64 8.44 13.98
C ALA A 1089 -27.61 9.75 13.19
N VAL A 1090 -28.79 10.30 12.93
CA VAL A 1090 -28.99 11.55 12.19
C VAL A 1090 -30.07 12.42 12.82
N GLY A 1091 -29.87 13.75 12.79
CA GLY A 1091 -30.83 14.72 13.31
C GLY A 1091 -30.91 14.71 14.84
N ARG A 1092 -32.12 14.78 15.39
CA ARG A 1092 -32.37 14.71 16.85
C ARG A 1092 -33.34 13.59 17.21
N LEU A 1093 -32.98 12.84 18.25
CA LEU A 1093 -33.82 11.79 18.84
C LEU A 1093 -34.36 12.17 20.24
N SER A 1094 -34.30 13.46 20.57
CA SER A 1094 -34.87 14.02 21.79
C SER A 1094 -35.58 15.35 21.52
N GLY A 1095 -36.49 15.70 22.44
CA GLY A 1095 -37.38 16.86 22.33
C GLY A 1095 -38.85 16.45 22.10
N PRO A 1096 -39.72 17.40 21.74
CA PRO A 1096 -41.10 17.11 21.37
C PRO A 1096 -41.19 16.24 20.10
N GLY A 1097 -42.22 15.40 20.05
CA GLY A 1097 -42.49 14.44 18.98
C GLY A 1097 -43.03 13.10 19.50
N GLU A 1098 -43.39 12.22 18.57
CA GLU A 1098 -43.68 10.80 18.80
C GLU A 1098 -42.43 9.98 18.45
N VAL A 1099 -42.01 9.09 19.36
CA VAL A 1099 -40.92 8.15 19.11
C VAL A 1099 -41.52 6.90 18.45
N VAL A 1100 -41.04 6.58 17.26
CA VAL A 1100 -41.45 5.42 16.46
C VAL A 1100 -40.34 4.39 16.50
N VAL A 1101 -40.67 3.17 16.90
CA VAL A 1101 -39.78 2.00 16.75
C VAL A 1101 -40.16 1.28 15.46
N ARG A 1102 -39.17 1.03 14.61
CA ARG A 1102 -39.32 0.28 13.37
C ARG A 1102 -38.68 -1.09 13.53
N GLU A 1103 -39.53 -2.12 13.54
CA GLU A 1103 -39.14 -3.53 13.62
C GLU A 1103 -38.93 -4.08 12.21
N GLY A 1104 -37.97 -5.00 12.02
CA GLY A 1104 -37.82 -5.76 10.75
C GLY A 1104 -36.42 -5.90 10.17
N GLY A 1105 -35.41 -5.21 10.74
CA GLY A 1105 -33.99 -5.48 10.46
C GLY A 1105 -33.41 -6.58 11.36
N ALA A 1106 -32.08 -6.77 11.32
CA ALA A 1106 -31.38 -7.58 12.31
C ALA A 1106 -31.47 -6.98 13.72
N HIS A 1107 -31.51 -5.64 13.77
CA HIS A 1107 -31.80 -4.83 14.95
C HIS A 1107 -32.98 -3.89 14.63
N PRO A 1108 -33.77 -3.46 15.63
CA PRO A 1108 -34.78 -2.41 15.45
C PRO A 1108 -34.12 -1.05 15.21
N ALA A 1109 -34.87 -0.11 14.61
CA ALA A 1109 -34.46 1.29 14.45
C ALA A 1109 -35.38 2.22 15.25
N VAL A 1110 -34.87 3.38 15.65
CA VAL A 1110 -35.60 4.40 16.42
C VAL A 1110 -35.68 5.69 15.61
N LEU A 1111 -36.88 6.24 15.48
CA LEU A 1111 -37.18 7.46 14.73
C LEU A 1111 -37.96 8.45 15.62
N LEU A 1112 -37.75 9.75 15.45
CA LEU A 1112 -38.53 10.80 16.13
C LEU A 1112 -39.29 11.61 15.07
N VAL A 1113 -40.62 11.65 15.15
CA VAL A 1113 -41.48 12.45 14.25
C VAL A 1113 -42.20 13.55 15.04
N GLU A 1114 -42.20 14.78 14.52
CA GLU A 1114 -42.93 15.91 15.11
C GLU A 1114 -43.72 16.62 14.00
N ASP A 1115 -44.99 16.94 14.27
CA ASP A 1115 -45.92 17.57 13.32
C ASP A 1115 -45.96 16.90 11.92
N GLY A 1116 -45.80 15.57 11.90
CA GLY A 1116 -45.77 14.77 10.67
C GLY A 1116 -44.49 14.92 9.85
N VAL A 1117 -43.39 15.44 10.43
CA VAL A 1117 -42.07 15.54 9.79
C VAL A 1117 -41.03 14.84 10.65
N LEU A 1118 -40.21 14.00 10.02
CA LEU A 1118 -39.12 13.31 10.70
C LEU A 1118 -38.09 14.33 11.25
N GLN A 1119 -37.65 14.15 12.49
CA GLN A 1119 -36.70 15.02 13.20
C GLN A 1119 -35.33 14.36 13.41
N GLY A 1120 -35.30 13.03 13.46
CA GLY A 1120 -34.09 12.23 13.59
C GLY A 1120 -34.36 10.73 13.51
N ALA A 1121 -33.31 9.95 13.28
CA ALA A 1121 -33.34 8.50 13.25
C ALA A 1121 -31.99 7.92 13.71
N ALA A 1122 -32.00 6.73 14.29
CA ALA A 1122 -30.81 5.92 14.56
C ALA A 1122 -31.10 4.44 14.32
N ALA A 1123 -30.08 3.72 13.87
CA ALA A 1123 -30.15 2.28 13.63
C ALA A 1123 -28.78 1.63 13.83
N ILE A 1124 -28.79 0.32 13.97
CA ILE A 1124 -27.60 -0.53 14.06
C ILE A 1124 -27.55 -1.37 12.78
N ASP A 1125 -26.43 -1.34 12.08
CA ASP A 1125 -26.15 -2.08 10.85
C ASP A 1125 -27.18 -1.84 9.71
N ASP A 1126 -27.83 -0.67 9.70
CA ASP A 1126 -28.77 -0.21 8.64
C ASP A 1126 -28.53 1.26 8.24
N THR A 1127 -27.36 1.49 7.63
CA THR A 1127 -26.96 2.77 7.00
C THR A 1127 -28.01 3.29 6.00
N ASN A 1128 -28.67 2.39 5.27
CA ASN A 1128 -29.63 2.76 4.22
C ASN A 1128 -30.90 3.41 4.81
N LEU A 1129 -31.37 2.91 5.94
CA LEU A 1129 -32.43 3.55 6.72
C LEU A 1129 -32.01 4.94 7.19
N VAL A 1130 -30.81 5.10 7.74
CA VAL A 1130 -30.33 6.39 8.27
C VAL A 1130 -30.18 7.43 7.14
N ARG A 1131 -29.69 7.04 5.96
CA ARG A 1131 -29.65 7.94 4.79
C ARG A 1131 -31.02 8.33 4.26
N ALA A 1132 -31.96 7.38 4.19
CA ALA A 1132 -33.33 7.70 3.78
C ALA A 1132 -34.01 8.64 4.80
N ALA A 1133 -33.80 8.40 6.10
CA ALA A 1133 -34.25 9.28 7.17
C ALA A 1133 -33.64 10.69 7.06
N ARG A 1134 -32.33 10.81 6.80
CA ARG A 1134 -31.65 12.10 6.59
C ARG A 1134 -32.37 12.96 5.55
N ARG A 1135 -32.68 12.39 4.38
CA ARG A 1135 -33.39 13.10 3.31
C ARG A 1135 -34.83 13.47 3.67
N LEU A 1136 -35.55 12.61 4.39
CA LEU A 1136 -36.90 12.91 4.88
C LEU A 1136 -36.89 14.11 5.84
N ILE A 1137 -35.86 14.23 6.69
CA ILE A 1137 -35.63 15.38 7.58
C ILE A 1137 -35.30 16.64 6.77
N ASP A 1138 -34.28 16.55 5.89
CA ASP A 1138 -33.74 17.70 5.14
C ASP A 1138 -34.77 18.31 4.17
N GLN A 1139 -35.50 17.47 3.43
CA GLN A 1139 -36.56 17.90 2.51
C GLN A 1139 -37.91 18.17 3.22
N ARG A 1140 -37.97 17.95 4.54
CA ARG A 1140 -39.16 18.07 5.39
C ARG A 1140 -40.38 17.37 4.80
N ILE A 1141 -40.22 16.10 4.44
CA ILE A 1141 -41.29 15.31 3.81
C ILE A 1141 -42.36 14.96 4.85
N PRO A 1142 -43.66 15.21 4.56
CA PRO A 1142 -44.74 14.74 5.40
C PRO A 1142 -44.78 13.20 5.45
N VAL A 1143 -44.74 12.64 6.65
CA VAL A 1143 -44.72 11.20 6.94
C VAL A 1143 -45.66 10.89 8.11
N SER A 1144 -46.31 9.72 8.11
CA SER A 1144 -47.08 9.25 9.27
C SER A 1144 -46.26 8.29 10.12
N ALA A 1145 -46.49 8.29 11.44
CA ALA A 1145 -45.85 7.35 12.35
C ALA A 1145 -46.09 5.88 11.97
N ALA A 1146 -47.27 5.58 11.40
CA ALA A 1146 -47.61 4.23 10.92
C ALA A 1146 -46.74 3.80 9.72
N ASP A 1147 -46.52 4.69 8.74
CA ASP A 1147 -45.69 4.38 7.57
C ASP A 1147 -44.21 4.23 7.95
N LEU A 1148 -43.73 5.02 8.92
CA LEU A 1148 -42.38 4.91 9.47
C LEU A 1148 -42.18 3.59 10.24
N ALA A 1149 -43.21 3.11 10.95
CA ALA A 1149 -43.16 1.87 11.73
C ALA A 1149 -43.21 0.59 10.88
N ASP A 1150 -43.88 0.61 9.72
CA ASP A 1150 -44.12 -0.59 8.92
C ASP A 1150 -42.87 -1.04 8.12
N PRO A 1151 -42.24 -2.20 8.43
CA PRO A 1151 -41.11 -2.73 7.67
C PRO A 1151 -41.37 -2.91 6.18
N ALA A 1152 -42.62 -3.18 5.77
CA ALA A 1152 -42.97 -3.39 4.37
C ALA A 1152 -42.89 -2.09 3.53
N ILE A 1153 -42.93 -0.93 4.17
CA ILE A 1153 -42.82 0.39 3.52
C ILE A 1153 -41.36 0.85 3.59
N SER A 1154 -40.62 0.79 2.48
CA SER A 1154 -39.26 1.33 2.43
C SER A 1154 -39.27 2.85 2.61
N LEU A 1155 -38.43 3.38 3.50
CA LEU A 1155 -38.27 4.83 3.71
C LEU A 1155 -37.83 5.56 2.43
N ARG A 1156 -37.07 4.89 1.54
CA ARG A 1156 -36.73 5.36 0.18
C ARG A 1156 -37.97 5.64 -0.67
N SER A 1157 -39.05 4.88 -0.48
CA SER A 1157 -40.31 5.08 -1.22
C SER A 1157 -41.09 6.32 -0.76
N LEU A 1158 -40.99 6.71 0.52
CA LEU A 1158 -41.70 7.88 1.06
C LEU A 1158 -41.19 9.20 0.45
N LEU A 1159 -39.92 9.24 0.03
CA LEU A 1159 -39.35 10.38 -0.71
C LEU A 1159 -40.01 10.62 -2.08
N LYS A 1160 -40.61 9.58 -2.68
CA LYS A 1160 -41.27 9.67 -3.99
C LYS A 1160 -42.70 10.24 -3.93
N ALA A 1161 -43.28 10.38 -2.73
CA ALA A 1161 -44.68 10.82 -2.54
C ALA A 1161 -44.94 12.32 -2.80
N LYS A 1162 -43.97 13.06 -3.35
CA LYS A 1162 -44.02 14.53 -3.53
C LYS A 1162 -43.78 15.00 -4.98
N ARG A 1163 -43.85 14.11 -5.97
CA ARG A 1163 -43.93 14.47 -7.41
C ARG A 1163 -45.37 14.44 -7.91
#